data_AF-A0A956AJD6-F1
#
_entry.id   AF-A0A956AJD6-F1
#
_cell.length_a   1.000
_cell.length_b   1.000
_cell.length_c   1.000
_cell.angle_alpha   90.00
_cell.angle_beta   90.00
_cell.angle_gamma   90.00
#
_symmetry.space_group_name_H-M   'P 1'
#
loop_
_entity.id
_entity.type
_entity.pdbx_description
1 polymer ?
#
loop_
_entity_poly.entity_id
_entity_poly.type
_entity_poly.pdbx_seq_one_letter_code
_entity_poly.pdbx_strand_id
1 'polypeptide(L)'
;MDFDLYFRDATGFAPLPWQREVAKTGLPGVLSVPTGLGKTEGAALSWAWRRRSATSEEARHLVYCLPMRVLVRQTVERLRACFKRLADAGVAPGVEVFQLMGGDIDEEWEGLPEQDWVLVGTQDQLLSRALNRGYCATPPRWPVHFGLLNNDCHWVLDEVQLMGPGLWTSAQLDWMRTRRFGTIGPAKTTWMSATVGASFLDTRDRRDEEPPFEANRFEMKWDLPDSLDESAKQHVARLRDARRPITVVNPPGKSKKTPSRATWLAAQVAAAHEPGMMSLVVCNTVGFAQEVFTALVTGCPTILLTSRFRGSDRDAAEQQLSDFEHKRKTGVLAEGDPGLICVSTQVIEAGVDVSAHRLWSEAAPWPSIVQRLGRINRDGRDNDAETTVLAPERPQKGSDRIGPYAKDAVRRGHELVEALAPLSTVHPFHQAMALLRSEHGATIDEALAPDRTALPRAADVHGLFSTEPDVFGGFTDISEFVRSPDPNADVTVFWRTWDSKSPNDEPEGPPFDPHREGCAVSANRLSALLGETKGSRAWRWDYDRRHGDGAWVPVSATQVRPGMALMIRASQGGYAPRLGWTGRAADVVEDAPPPGNGRAWSDDPRTELSYWATLSTHLDDTKAQAERLVEALALSPAIAQAVVDAARFHDLGKAHPQWQSALPGRVNDDTLAKAPPVLAVTVQPEHRGDIMAHMETLLGGHADALEPLTPGEETLRWCLRQNLNRLQLQELRTLPGVRQASHAAFRPRLRHEVASALAMWAAREERGFSGLAVYLAACHHGKVRTVLRSRGGDDVCGVPRNSQAIEHNGSWTLAFEIAADGADGEWIDGGFRIDAPGWSGIVAELLGPPRPGESAHRGALGPDEPQGLGPFKLAYLEALVRIADWRASDAPSQAKHPGTPDVAG
;
A
#
# COMPACT_ATOMS: atom_id res chain seq x y z
N MET A 1 15.29 -31.28 7.25
CA MET A 1 15.66 -30.12 8.09
C MET A 1 14.88 -30.22 9.38
N ASP A 2 15.54 -30.19 10.55
CA ASP A 2 14.84 -30.20 11.86
C ASP A 2 14.33 -28.79 12.20
N PHE A 3 13.08 -28.69 12.65
CA PHE A 3 12.45 -27.39 12.95
C PHE A 3 13.03 -26.76 14.23
N ASP A 4 13.37 -27.56 15.23
CA ASP A 4 13.89 -27.05 16.50
C ASP A 4 15.24 -26.36 16.30
N LEU A 5 16.14 -26.98 15.52
CA LEU A 5 17.41 -26.36 15.12
C LEU A 5 17.18 -25.12 14.25
N TYR A 6 16.32 -25.23 13.22
CA TYR A 6 16.00 -24.10 12.33
C TYR A 6 15.49 -22.87 13.09
N PHE A 7 14.56 -23.08 14.02
CA PHE A 7 14.00 -21.99 14.82
C PHE A 7 15.03 -21.37 15.77
N ARG A 8 15.92 -22.20 16.33
CA ARG A 8 17.02 -21.73 17.19
C ARG A 8 18.03 -20.92 16.40
N ASP A 9 18.41 -21.35 15.20
CA ASP A 9 19.33 -20.60 14.33
C ASP A 9 18.72 -19.26 13.92
N ALA A 10 17.41 -19.23 13.66
CA ALA A 10 16.68 -18.02 13.31
C ALA A 10 16.50 -17.04 14.47
N THR A 11 16.30 -17.50 15.71
CA THR A 11 15.84 -16.64 16.83
C THR A 11 16.80 -16.56 18.01
N GLY A 12 17.70 -17.54 18.17
CA GLY A 12 18.49 -17.77 19.38
C GLY A 12 17.75 -18.51 20.49
N PHE A 13 16.46 -18.83 20.32
CA PHE A 13 15.62 -19.45 21.34
C PHE A 13 15.09 -20.81 20.89
N ALA A 14 14.75 -21.69 21.84
CA ALA A 14 14.01 -22.90 21.52
C ALA A 14 12.55 -22.56 21.17
N PRO A 15 11.93 -23.24 20.18
CA PRO A 15 10.53 -22.99 19.86
C PRO A 15 9.61 -23.40 21.02
N LEU A 16 8.46 -22.75 21.12
CA LEU A 16 7.37 -23.13 22.01
C LEU A 16 6.59 -24.33 21.44
N PRO A 17 5.85 -25.10 22.25
CA PRO A 17 5.09 -26.26 21.78
C PRO A 17 4.15 -25.97 20.62
N TRP A 18 3.40 -24.86 20.71
CA TRP A 18 2.46 -24.47 19.66
C TRP A 18 3.17 -24.15 18.34
N GLN A 19 4.38 -23.58 18.38
CA GLN A 19 5.17 -23.28 17.19
C GLN A 19 5.62 -24.57 16.51
N ARG A 20 6.04 -25.59 17.29
CA ARG A 20 6.38 -26.91 16.75
C ARG A 20 5.19 -27.60 16.09
N GLU A 21 4.02 -27.49 16.71
CA GLU A 21 2.79 -28.09 16.20
C GLU A 21 2.40 -27.46 14.87
N VAL A 22 2.29 -26.12 14.84
CA VAL A 22 1.95 -25.36 13.63
C VAL A 22 2.95 -25.56 12.50
N ALA A 23 4.26 -25.67 12.79
CA ALA A 23 5.25 -26.00 11.77
C ALA A 23 4.97 -27.35 11.08
N LYS A 24 4.56 -28.36 11.87
CA LYS A 24 4.25 -29.71 11.37
C LYS A 24 2.91 -29.76 10.65
N THR A 25 1.86 -29.18 11.23
CA THR A 25 0.48 -29.26 10.72
C THR A 25 0.16 -28.21 9.66
N GLY A 26 0.92 -27.12 9.59
CA GLY A 26 0.60 -25.93 8.82
C GLY A 26 -0.17 -24.90 9.65
N LEU A 27 -0.17 -23.65 9.17
CA LEU A 27 -0.92 -22.57 9.80
C LEU A 27 -2.44 -22.83 9.68
N PRO A 28 -3.20 -22.77 10.79
CA PRO A 28 -4.63 -23.01 10.79
C PRO A 28 -5.39 -21.78 10.28
N GLY A 29 -6.67 -21.94 9.92
CA GLY A 29 -7.52 -20.81 9.54
C GLY A 29 -7.62 -19.78 10.66
N VAL A 30 -7.85 -20.22 11.91
CA VAL A 30 -7.85 -19.33 13.08
C VAL A 30 -6.77 -19.78 14.07
N LEU A 31 -5.82 -18.89 14.36
CA LEU A 31 -4.74 -19.13 15.31
C LEU A 31 -4.94 -18.28 16.57
N SER A 32 -5.30 -18.92 17.68
CA SER A 32 -5.52 -18.24 18.96
C SER A 32 -4.36 -18.47 19.93
N VAL A 33 -3.50 -17.47 20.03
CA VAL A 33 -2.31 -17.45 20.89
C VAL A 33 -2.25 -16.11 21.64
N PRO A 34 -2.03 -16.11 22.97
CA PRO A 34 -1.85 -14.89 23.75
C PRO A 34 -0.69 -14.00 23.24
N THR A 35 -0.80 -12.70 23.52
CA THR A 35 0.25 -11.73 23.18
C THR A 35 1.56 -12.03 23.94
N GLY A 36 2.70 -11.75 23.31
CA GLY A 36 4.03 -11.96 23.91
C GLY A 36 4.63 -13.37 23.77
N LEU A 37 3.91 -14.33 23.18
CA LEU A 37 4.38 -15.72 23.01
C LEU A 37 4.97 -16.02 21.63
N GLY A 38 5.57 -15.02 20.96
CA GLY A 38 6.29 -15.21 19.69
C GLY A 38 5.40 -15.60 18.50
N LYS A 39 4.19 -15.03 18.39
CA LYS A 39 3.27 -15.26 17.25
C LYS A 39 3.93 -14.99 15.90
N THR A 40 4.62 -13.87 15.80
CA THR A 40 5.26 -13.38 14.57
C THR A 40 6.29 -14.37 14.02
N GLU A 41 7.29 -14.74 14.83
CA GLU A 41 8.29 -15.73 14.45
C GLU A 41 7.65 -17.11 14.24
N GLY A 42 6.72 -17.49 15.10
CA GLY A 42 6.01 -18.76 14.97
C GLY A 42 5.30 -18.91 13.63
N ALA A 43 4.60 -17.88 13.15
CA ALA A 43 3.91 -17.91 11.86
C ALA A 43 4.90 -17.87 10.68
N ALA A 44 5.79 -16.87 10.66
CA ALA A 44 6.68 -16.66 9.52
C ALA A 44 7.73 -17.77 9.37
N LEU A 45 8.34 -18.25 10.46
CA LEU A 45 9.34 -19.31 10.40
C LEU A 45 8.71 -20.67 10.12
N SER A 46 7.49 -20.93 10.57
CA SER A 46 6.76 -22.17 10.20
C SER A 46 6.48 -22.20 8.71
N TRP A 47 5.96 -21.10 8.14
CA TRP A 47 5.76 -20.98 6.70
C TRP A 47 7.07 -21.21 5.93
N ALA A 48 8.13 -20.49 6.30
CA ALA A 48 9.42 -20.57 5.61
C ALA A 48 10.06 -21.97 5.69
N TRP A 49 9.95 -22.64 6.84
CA TRP A 49 10.42 -24.00 7.01
C TRP A 49 9.63 -24.99 6.15
N ARG A 50 8.29 -24.84 6.09
CA ARG A 50 7.41 -25.70 5.29
C ARG A 50 7.69 -25.58 3.80
N ARG A 51 7.89 -24.36 3.28
CA ARG A 51 8.33 -24.11 1.89
C ARG A 51 9.57 -24.89 1.47
N ARG A 52 10.44 -25.22 2.43
CA ARG A 52 11.69 -25.97 2.23
C ARG A 52 11.57 -27.46 2.57
N SER A 53 10.46 -27.87 3.18
CA SER A 53 10.17 -29.27 3.46
C SER A 53 9.54 -29.91 2.21
N ALA A 54 10.00 -31.09 1.81
CA ALA A 54 9.64 -31.76 0.55
C ALA A 54 8.15 -32.15 0.40
N THR A 55 7.28 -31.78 1.34
CA THR A 55 5.91 -32.29 1.48
C THR A 55 4.83 -31.21 1.56
N SER A 56 5.12 -29.92 1.33
CA SER A 56 4.16 -28.86 1.64
C SER A 56 3.55 -28.14 0.43
N GLU A 57 2.22 -28.15 0.33
CA GLU A 57 1.39 -27.26 -0.50
C GLU A 57 1.33 -25.81 0.06
N GLU A 58 2.47 -25.31 0.53
CA GLU A 58 2.57 -23.98 1.14
C GLU A 58 2.81 -22.94 0.05
N ALA A 59 2.06 -21.85 0.12
CA ALA A 59 2.11 -20.77 -0.86
C ALA A 59 3.47 -20.08 -0.85
N ARG A 60 3.98 -19.70 -2.03
CA ARG A 60 5.32 -19.14 -2.23
C ARG A 60 5.57 -17.83 -1.50
N HIS A 61 4.51 -17.06 -1.28
CA HIS A 61 4.62 -15.74 -0.66
C HIS A 61 3.89 -15.70 0.67
N LEU A 62 4.47 -15.00 1.66
CA LEU A 62 3.81 -14.72 2.93
C LEU A 62 3.41 -13.24 2.98
N VAL A 63 2.11 -12.97 3.08
CA VAL A 63 1.59 -11.61 3.26
C VAL A 63 1.21 -11.44 4.74
N TYR A 64 1.98 -10.64 5.47
CA TYR A 64 1.76 -10.40 6.91
C TYR A 64 1.07 -9.04 7.11
N CYS A 65 -0.23 -9.09 7.39
CA CYS A 65 -1.12 -7.94 7.48
C CYS A 65 -1.34 -7.49 8.92
N LEU A 66 -1.10 -6.21 9.19
CA LEU A 66 -1.18 -5.59 10.51
C LEU A 66 -2.14 -4.39 10.50
N PRO A 67 -2.88 -4.13 11.59
CA PRO A 67 -3.82 -3.00 11.64
C PRO A 67 -3.13 -1.64 11.77
N MET A 68 -1.88 -1.58 12.23
CA MET A 68 -1.18 -0.34 12.56
C MET A 68 0.24 -0.28 11.99
N ARG A 69 0.66 0.93 11.61
CA ARG A 69 1.98 1.24 11.02
C ARG A 69 3.17 0.83 11.89
N VAL A 70 3.16 1.12 13.18
CA VAL A 70 4.35 0.88 14.02
C VAL A 70 4.64 -0.62 14.19
N LEU A 71 3.59 -1.47 14.17
CA LEU A 71 3.79 -2.93 14.18
C LEU A 71 4.55 -3.41 12.94
N VAL A 72 4.33 -2.75 11.79
CA VAL A 72 4.94 -3.16 10.51
C VAL A 72 6.45 -3.01 10.60
N ARG A 73 6.99 -1.84 10.97
CA ARG A 73 8.44 -1.60 11.07
C ARG A 73 9.11 -2.61 11.98
N GLN A 74 8.58 -2.80 13.20
CA GLN A 74 9.11 -3.76 14.16
C GLN A 74 9.07 -5.20 13.63
N THR A 75 7.99 -5.57 12.95
CA THR A 75 7.84 -6.92 12.37
C THR A 75 8.86 -7.13 11.24
N VAL A 76 9.03 -6.14 10.36
CA VAL A 76 10.02 -6.17 9.29
C VAL A 76 11.44 -6.31 9.84
N GLU A 77 11.83 -5.48 10.80
CA GLU A 77 13.17 -5.54 11.41
C GLU A 77 13.44 -6.90 12.06
N ARG A 78 12.47 -7.43 12.81
CA ARG A 78 12.58 -8.75 13.46
C ARG A 78 12.72 -9.87 12.43
N LEU A 79 11.89 -9.88 11.39
CA LEU A 79 11.92 -10.92 10.37
C LEU A 79 13.19 -10.82 9.50
N ARG A 80 13.61 -9.62 9.11
CA ARG A 80 14.91 -9.38 8.43
C ARG A 80 16.06 -9.95 9.25
N ALA A 81 16.09 -9.69 10.56
CA ALA A 81 17.11 -10.25 11.45
C ALA A 81 17.06 -11.79 11.54
N CYS A 82 15.86 -12.39 11.58
CA CYS A 82 15.70 -13.83 11.62
C CYS A 82 16.19 -14.50 10.33
N PHE A 83 15.76 -14.00 9.17
CA PHE A 83 16.16 -14.56 7.87
C PHE A 83 17.63 -14.29 7.56
N LYS A 84 18.18 -13.16 8.01
CA LYS A 84 19.62 -12.91 7.94
C LYS A 84 20.42 -13.95 8.74
N ARG A 85 20.03 -14.26 9.97
CA ARG A 85 20.71 -15.31 10.77
C ARG A 85 20.65 -16.68 10.12
N LEU A 86 19.52 -17.04 9.51
CA LEU A 86 19.37 -18.28 8.76
C LEU A 86 20.29 -18.33 7.52
N ALA A 87 20.41 -17.21 6.79
CA ALA A 87 21.31 -17.09 5.66
C ALA A 87 22.78 -17.20 6.10
N ASP A 88 23.16 -16.49 7.16
CA ASP A 88 24.52 -16.53 7.74
C ASP A 88 24.89 -17.94 8.26
N ALA A 89 23.90 -18.71 8.72
CA ALA A 89 24.05 -20.11 9.15
C ALA A 89 24.06 -21.12 7.98
N GLY A 90 23.85 -20.68 6.74
CA GLY A 90 23.79 -21.55 5.55
C GLY A 90 22.57 -22.47 5.49
N VAL A 91 21.52 -22.18 6.27
CA VAL A 91 20.34 -23.05 6.43
C VAL A 91 19.29 -22.77 5.34
N ALA A 92 19.35 -21.63 4.67
CA ALA A 92 18.42 -21.24 3.62
C ALA A 92 19.06 -20.22 2.65
N PRO A 93 18.65 -20.19 1.36
CA PRO A 93 18.77 -18.94 0.61
C PRO A 93 17.93 -17.87 1.33
N GLY A 94 18.40 -16.62 1.31
CA GLY A 94 17.76 -15.50 1.98
C GLY A 94 16.31 -15.34 1.53
N VAL A 95 15.39 -15.28 2.48
CA VAL A 95 14.02 -14.81 2.23
C VAL A 95 14.04 -13.30 2.42
N GLU A 96 13.73 -12.57 1.37
CA GLU A 96 13.63 -11.12 1.46
C GLU A 96 12.33 -10.72 2.20
N VAL A 97 12.45 -9.68 3.01
CA VAL A 97 11.34 -9.13 3.77
C VAL A 97 11.11 -7.70 3.32
N PHE A 98 9.95 -7.51 2.69
CA PHE A 98 9.50 -6.25 2.13
C PHE A 98 8.45 -5.60 3.01
N GLN A 99 8.37 -4.28 2.93
CA GLN A 99 7.51 -3.45 3.74
C GLN A 99 6.48 -2.68 2.89
N LEU A 100 5.20 -2.71 3.30
CA LEU A 100 4.13 -1.91 2.71
C LEU A 100 3.34 -1.14 3.77
N MET A 101 3.80 0.06 4.10
CA MET A 101 3.07 0.96 4.98
C MET A 101 3.04 2.39 4.44
N GLY A 102 2.03 3.16 4.82
CA GLY A 102 2.03 4.59 4.50
C GLY A 102 3.25 5.25 5.14
N GLY A 103 4.23 5.63 4.33
CA GLY A 103 5.52 6.17 4.78
C GLY A 103 6.71 5.44 4.15
N ASP A 104 6.53 4.18 3.78
CA ASP A 104 7.66 3.32 3.44
C ASP A 104 7.11 2.09 2.70
N ILE A 105 7.30 2.09 1.37
CA ILE A 105 6.77 1.11 0.42
C ILE A 105 7.96 0.57 -0.36
N ASP A 106 8.29 -0.70 -0.13
CA ASP A 106 9.17 -1.45 -1.00
C ASP A 106 8.37 -1.85 -2.25
N GLU A 107 8.94 -1.63 -3.44
CA GLU A 107 8.31 -1.99 -4.73
C GLU A 107 8.99 -3.20 -5.39
N GLU A 108 10.18 -3.58 -4.93
CA GLU A 108 11.04 -4.61 -5.54
C GLU A 108 10.37 -6.00 -5.57
N TRP A 109 9.57 -6.31 -4.55
CA TRP A 109 8.82 -7.57 -4.45
C TRP A 109 7.91 -7.83 -5.66
N GLU A 110 7.39 -6.77 -6.29
CA GLU A 110 6.53 -6.87 -7.46
C GLU A 110 7.25 -7.56 -8.61
N GLY A 111 8.57 -7.38 -8.69
CA GLY A 111 9.40 -7.92 -9.75
C GLY A 111 9.85 -9.36 -9.51
N LEU A 112 9.49 -10.02 -8.40
CA LEU A 112 10.04 -11.32 -7.97
C LEU A 112 8.96 -12.39 -7.69
N PRO A 113 8.01 -12.65 -8.61
CA PRO A 113 6.88 -13.55 -8.36
C PRO A 113 7.25 -15.02 -8.22
N GLU A 114 8.44 -15.44 -8.65
CA GLU A 114 8.95 -16.80 -8.57
C GLU A 114 9.86 -17.05 -7.36
N GLN A 115 10.18 -16.02 -6.57
CA GLN A 115 11.02 -16.13 -5.37
C GLN A 115 10.17 -16.19 -4.10
N ASP A 116 10.66 -16.87 -3.06
CA ASP A 116 10.02 -16.84 -1.75
C ASP A 116 10.29 -15.47 -1.09
N TRP A 117 9.24 -14.74 -0.70
CA TRP A 117 9.36 -13.48 0.04
C TRP A 117 8.28 -13.31 1.11
N VAL A 118 8.57 -12.44 2.08
CA VAL A 118 7.61 -11.97 3.08
C VAL A 118 7.29 -10.51 2.85
N LEU A 119 6.01 -10.19 2.74
CA LEU A 119 5.52 -8.82 2.59
C LEU A 119 4.73 -8.43 3.83
N VAL A 120 5.30 -7.54 4.63
CA VAL A 120 4.69 -7.05 5.87
C VAL A 120 4.08 -5.69 5.60
N GLY A 121 2.80 -5.50 5.91
CA GLY A 121 2.16 -4.23 5.61
C GLY A 121 0.94 -3.93 6.45
N THR A 122 0.48 -2.68 6.37
CA THR A 122 -0.77 -2.28 7.02
C THR A 122 -1.97 -2.81 6.26
N GLN A 123 -3.07 -3.12 6.94
CA GLN A 123 -4.32 -3.55 6.33
C GLN A 123 -4.78 -2.63 5.20
N ASP A 124 -4.60 -1.32 5.37
CA ASP A 124 -4.96 -0.30 4.39
C ASP A 124 -4.21 -0.47 3.08
N GLN A 125 -2.91 -0.77 3.15
CA GLN A 125 -2.04 -0.89 1.98
C GLN A 125 -2.24 -2.25 1.30
N LEU A 126 -2.37 -3.31 2.09
CA LEU A 126 -2.50 -4.68 1.59
C LEU A 126 -3.92 -4.97 1.06
N LEU A 127 -4.97 -4.67 1.84
CA LEU A 127 -6.35 -4.97 1.42
C LEU A 127 -6.79 -4.08 0.27
N SER A 128 -6.39 -2.80 0.22
CA SER A 128 -6.72 -1.94 -0.92
C SER A 128 -6.12 -2.44 -2.23
N ARG A 129 -4.89 -2.97 -2.19
CA ARG A 129 -4.24 -3.63 -3.33
C ARG A 129 -4.91 -4.96 -3.68
N ALA A 130 -5.27 -5.75 -2.67
CA ALA A 130 -6.04 -6.98 -2.85
C ALA A 130 -7.47 -6.75 -3.39
N LEU A 131 -7.95 -5.50 -3.39
CA LEU A 131 -9.21 -5.04 -3.99
C LEU A 131 -9.01 -4.19 -5.27
N ASN A 132 -7.82 -4.22 -5.87
CA ASN A 132 -7.51 -3.51 -7.12
C ASN A 132 -7.66 -1.98 -7.07
N ARG A 133 -7.46 -1.38 -5.89
CA ARG A 133 -7.48 0.08 -5.63
C ARG A 133 -6.35 0.46 -4.67
N GLY A 134 -5.13 0.01 -4.97
CA GLY A 134 -3.97 0.16 -4.09
C GLY A 134 -3.78 1.61 -3.65
N TYR A 135 -3.95 1.87 -2.35
CA TYR A 135 -3.76 3.20 -1.79
C TYR A 135 -2.32 3.65 -1.96
N CYS A 136 -2.13 4.91 -2.36
CA CYS A 136 -0.83 5.51 -2.71
C CYS A 136 -0.11 4.83 -3.89
N ALA A 137 -0.73 3.86 -4.58
CA ALA A 137 -0.25 3.31 -5.84
C ALA A 137 -0.94 4.01 -7.02
N THR A 138 -0.24 4.12 -8.15
CA THR A 138 -0.83 4.67 -9.37
C THR A 138 -1.80 3.66 -10.00
N PRO A 139 -2.89 4.11 -10.65
CA PRO A 139 -3.88 3.21 -11.24
C PRO A 139 -3.31 2.13 -12.17
N PRO A 140 -2.32 2.45 -13.04
CA PRO A 140 -1.63 1.45 -13.84
C PRO A 140 -1.03 0.29 -13.03
N ARG A 141 -0.57 0.51 -11.79
CA ARG A 141 0.03 -0.53 -10.94
C ARG A 141 -0.96 -1.40 -10.18
N TRP A 142 -2.21 -0.96 -10.00
CA TRP A 142 -3.19 -1.71 -9.21
C TRP A 142 -3.37 -3.16 -9.67
N PRO A 143 -3.44 -3.48 -10.98
CA PRO A 143 -3.63 -4.87 -11.44
C PRO A 143 -2.46 -5.78 -11.06
N VAL A 144 -1.23 -5.26 -11.03
CA VAL A 144 -0.03 -6.02 -10.64
C VAL A 144 -0.15 -6.44 -9.18
N HIS A 145 -0.39 -5.46 -8.29
CA HIS A 145 -0.54 -5.75 -6.87
C HIS A 145 -1.75 -6.66 -6.60
N PHE A 146 -2.86 -6.43 -7.29
CA PHE A 146 -4.07 -7.22 -7.17
C PHE A 146 -3.87 -8.68 -7.59
N GLY A 147 -3.15 -8.90 -8.70
CA GLY A 147 -2.77 -10.23 -9.19
C GLY A 147 -1.86 -10.95 -8.21
N LEU A 148 -0.74 -10.32 -7.83
CA LEU A 148 0.26 -10.92 -6.93
C LEU A 148 -0.32 -11.23 -5.55
N LEU A 149 -1.06 -10.30 -4.93
CA LEU A 149 -1.58 -10.48 -3.56
C LEU A 149 -2.75 -11.45 -3.45
N ASN A 150 -3.35 -11.86 -4.57
CA ASN A 150 -4.43 -12.85 -4.57
C ASN A 150 -3.99 -14.22 -5.11
N ASN A 151 -2.75 -14.41 -5.55
CA ASN A 151 -2.26 -15.68 -6.09
C ASN A 151 -0.96 -16.12 -5.42
N ASP A 152 -0.86 -17.43 -5.12
CA ASP A 152 0.33 -18.03 -4.51
C ASP A 152 0.78 -17.31 -3.21
N CYS A 153 -0.20 -16.88 -2.40
CA CYS A 153 0.02 -16.12 -1.17
C CYS A 153 -0.66 -16.77 0.05
N HIS A 154 0.09 -16.91 1.14
CA HIS A 154 -0.46 -17.16 2.48
C HIS A 154 -0.61 -15.83 3.21
N TRP A 155 -1.85 -15.42 3.48
CA TRP A 155 -2.15 -14.24 4.28
C TRP A 155 -2.16 -14.56 5.77
N VAL A 156 -1.38 -13.84 6.55
CA VAL A 156 -1.43 -13.86 8.01
C VAL A 156 -1.97 -12.51 8.46
N LEU A 157 -3.15 -12.50 9.08
CA LEU A 157 -3.76 -11.30 9.64
C LEU A 157 -3.53 -11.30 11.13
N ASP A 158 -2.72 -10.36 11.62
CA ASP A 158 -2.42 -10.24 13.03
C ASP A 158 -3.27 -9.15 13.68
N GLU A 159 -3.57 -9.33 14.96
CA GLU A 159 -4.39 -8.42 15.76
C GLU A 159 -5.77 -8.11 15.11
N VAL A 160 -6.43 -9.15 14.59
CA VAL A 160 -7.69 -9.06 13.81
C VAL A 160 -8.81 -8.30 14.52
N GLN A 161 -8.78 -8.23 15.86
CA GLN A 161 -9.73 -7.45 16.66
C GLN A 161 -9.64 -5.93 16.42
N LEU A 162 -8.57 -5.45 15.79
CA LEU A 162 -8.38 -4.03 15.45
C LEU A 162 -8.61 -3.72 13.97
N MET A 163 -9.01 -4.72 13.17
CA MET A 163 -9.09 -4.56 11.71
C MET A 163 -10.41 -3.96 11.21
N GLY A 164 -11.47 -3.93 12.03
CA GLY A 164 -12.77 -3.42 11.60
C GLY A 164 -13.26 -4.11 10.32
N PRO A 165 -13.62 -3.37 9.25
CA PRO A 165 -14.03 -3.97 7.97
C PRO A 165 -12.98 -4.84 7.31
N GLY A 166 -11.69 -4.59 7.57
CA GLY A 166 -10.61 -5.41 7.04
C GLY A 166 -10.74 -6.88 7.42
N LEU A 167 -11.32 -7.17 8.59
CA LEU A 167 -11.62 -8.55 9.03
C LEU A 167 -12.62 -9.23 8.08
N TRP A 168 -13.76 -8.60 7.83
CA TRP A 168 -14.82 -9.15 6.98
C TRP A 168 -14.40 -9.24 5.52
N THR A 169 -13.68 -8.23 5.03
CA THR A 169 -13.10 -8.21 3.69
C THR A 169 -12.12 -9.35 3.48
N SER A 170 -11.23 -9.60 4.44
CA SER A 170 -10.30 -10.72 4.34
C SER A 170 -10.99 -12.08 4.31
N ALA A 171 -12.06 -12.27 5.10
CA ALA A 171 -12.87 -13.50 5.09
C ALA A 171 -13.55 -13.76 3.74
N GLN A 172 -14.04 -12.70 3.10
CA GLN A 172 -14.65 -12.76 1.78
C GLN A 172 -13.63 -12.97 0.67
N LEU A 173 -12.49 -12.28 0.70
CA LEU A 173 -11.41 -12.51 -0.27
C LEU A 173 -10.86 -13.94 -0.17
N ASP A 174 -10.74 -14.50 1.02
CA ASP A 174 -10.37 -15.90 1.22
C ASP A 174 -11.36 -16.86 0.57
N TRP A 175 -12.66 -16.65 0.78
CA TRP A 175 -13.72 -17.42 0.11
C TRP A 175 -13.62 -17.28 -1.41
N MET A 176 -13.42 -16.06 -1.90
CA MET A 176 -13.36 -15.82 -3.33
C MET A 176 -12.18 -16.54 -3.99
N ARG A 177 -11.01 -16.54 -3.32
CA ARG A 177 -9.80 -17.24 -3.81
C ARG A 177 -9.97 -18.75 -3.80
N THR A 178 -10.60 -19.30 -2.76
CA THR A 178 -10.66 -20.76 -2.55
C THR A 178 -11.88 -21.45 -3.17
N ARG A 179 -12.97 -20.71 -3.42
CA ARG A 179 -14.25 -21.29 -3.87
C ARG A 179 -14.86 -20.60 -5.09
N ARG A 180 -14.75 -19.28 -5.23
CA ARG A 180 -15.49 -18.53 -6.27
C ARG A 180 -14.75 -18.35 -7.60
N PHE A 181 -13.53 -17.83 -7.54
CA PHE A 181 -12.73 -17.47 -8.73
C PHE A 181 -11.52 -18.40 -8.91
N GLY A 182 -11.00 -18.96 -7.83
CA GLY A 182 -9.76 -19.72 -7.87
C GLY A 182 -8.53 -18.85 -8.10
N THR A 183 -7.36 -19.47 -8.02
CA THR A 183 -6.04 -18.84 -8.15
C THR A 183 -5.11 -19.73 -8.98
N ILE A 184 -3.96 -19.21 -9.41
CA ILE A 184 -2.93 -20.00 -10.12
C ILE A 184 -2.17 -20.91 -9.15
N GLY A 185 -1.68 -20.34 -8.04
CA GLY A 185 -1.04 -21.08 -6.95
C GLY A 185 -1.89 -21.08 -5.67
N PRO A 186 -1.49 -21.84 -4.63
CA PRO A 186 -2.22 -21.90 -3.37
C PRO A 186 -2.45 -20.53 -2.74
N ALA A 187 -3.67 -20.24 -2.31
CA ALA A 187 -3.96 -19.01 -1.56
C ALA A 187 -4.73 -19.35 -0.27
N LYS A 188 -4.14 -19.00 0.86
CA LYS A 188 -4.63 -19.37 2.20
C LYS A 188 -4.64 -18.15 3.11
N THR A 189 -5.48 -18.18 4.15
CA THR A 189 -5.60 -17.09 5.11
C THR A 189 -5.62 -17.64 6.54
N THR A 190 -4.78 -17.06 7.40
CA THR A 190 -4.69 -17.33 8.83
C THR A 190 -5.04 -16.06 9.60
N TRP A 191 -6.10 -16.10 10.40
CA TRP A 191 -6.51 -15.03 11.30
C TRP A 191 -5.96 -15.28 12.70
N MET A 192 -5.03 -14.43 13.13
CA MET A 192 -4.44 -14.50 14.46
C MET A 192 -5.18 -13.57 15.42
N SER A 193 -5.74 -14.13 16.49
CA SER A 193 -6.42 -13.35 17.52
C SER A 193 -6.21 -13.89 18.92
N ALA A 194 -6.03 -12.96 19.86
CA ALA A 194 -6.11 -13.29 21.29
C ALA A 194 -7.55 -13.27 21.82
N THR A 195 -8.49 -12.60 21.13
CA THR A 195 -9.79 -12.22 21.72
C THR A 195 -11.00 -12.40 20.80
N VAL A 196 -10.82 -12.57 19.50
CA VAL A 196 -11.92 -12.72 18.52
C VAL A 196 -12.15 -14.20 18.20
N GLY A 197 -13.42 -14.63 18.26
CA GLY A 197 -13.85 -15.96 17.84
C GLY A 197 -13.96 -16.11 16.31
N ALA A 198 -14.34 -17.29 15.83
CA ALA A 198 -14.42 -17.60 14.39
C ALA A 198 -15.73 -17.16 13.70
N SER A 199 -16.67 -16.52 14.41
CA SER A 199 -18.01 -16.22 13.90
C SER A 199 -18.04 -15.27 12.70
N PHE A 200 -17.01 -14.46 12.49
CA PHE A 200 -16.90 -13.59 11.32
C PHE A 200 -16.74 -14.37 10.00
N LEU A 201 -16.34 -15.64 10.07
CA LEU A 201 -16.26 -16.53 8.91
C LEU A 201 -17.63 -17.08 8.51
N ASP A 202 -18.66 -16.98 9.34
CA ASP A 202 -20.02 -17.43 9.03
C ASP A 202 -20.78 -16.39 8.17
N THR A 203 -20.22 -16.12 6.99
CA THR A 203 -20.83 -15.23 5.99
C THR A 203 -21.89 -15.98 5.18
N ARG A 204 -22.81 -15.24 4.53
CA ARG A 204 -23.87 -15.86 3.72
C ARG A 204 -23.30 -16.80 2.65
N ASP A 205 -22.26 -16.40 1.93
CA ASP A 205 -21.67 -17.23 0.87
C ASP A 205 -21.10 -18.54 1.40
N ARG A 206 -20.47 -18.49 2.58
CA ARG A 206 -19.87 -19.66 3.22
C ARG A 206 -20.92 -20.63 3.76
N ARG A 207 -22.12 -20.15 4.11
CA ARG A 207 -23.26 -21.02 4.51
C ARG A 207 -23.87 -21.75 3.34
N ASP A 208 -23.85 -21.13 2.16
CA ASP A 208 -24.39 -21.70 0.94
C ASP A 208 -23.37 -22.65 0.24
N GLU A 209 -22.21 -22.93 0.88
CA GLU A 209 -21.17 -23.85 0.36
C GLU A 209 -21.52 -25.33 0.54
N GLU A 210 -21.14 -26.13 -0.46
CA GLU A 210 -21.09 -27.59 -0.37
C GLU A 210 -19.68 -28.09 -0.71
N PRO A 211 -18.97 -28.78 0.22
CA PRO A 211 -19.36 -29.00 1.63
C PRO A 211 -19.28 -27.72 2.49
N PRO A 212 -19.99 -27.66 3.63
CA PRO A 212 -19.95 -26.50 4.53
C PRO A 212 -18.53 -26.16 4.98
N PHE A 213 -18.23 -24.86 5.08
CA PHE A 213 -16.94 -24.40 5.55
C PHE A 213 -16.73 -24.70 7.04
N GLU A 214 -15.74 -25.53 7.35
CA GLU A 214 -15.26 -25.76 8.72
C GLU A 214 -13.95 -25.01 8.96
N ALA A 215 -13.99 -23.97 9.80
CA ALA A 215 -12.79 -23.25 10.20
C ALA A 215 -11.91 -24.14 11.09
N ASN A 216 -10.77 -24.60 10.58
CA ASN A 216 -9.75 -25.23 11.43
C ASN A 216 -9.21 -24.19 12.42
N ARG A 217 -9.42 -24.43 13.72
CA ARG A 217 -9.07 -23.51 14.81
C ARG A 217 -8.05 -24.16 15.72
N PHE A 218 -6.98 -23.42 15.99
CA PHE A 218 -6.01 -23.75 17.01
C PHE A 218 -6.17 -22.81 18.22
N GLU A 219 -6.30 -23.39 19.42
CA GLU A 219 -6.25 -22.65 20.69
C GLU A 219 -5.09 -23.16 21.54
N MET A 220 -4.18 -22.25 21.90
CA MET A 220 -3.06 -22.61 22.77
C MET A 220 -3.56 -22.89 24.20
N LYS A 221 -3.13 -24.03 24.77
CA LYS A 221 -3.24 -24.33 26.21
C LYS A 221 -1.98 -23.84 26.94
N TRP A 222 -2.15 -23.35 28.18
CA TRP A 222 -1.08 -22.75 29.00
C TRP A 222 -0.11 -23.76 29.66
N ASP A 223 -0.21 -25.04 29.32
CA ASP A 223 0.63 -26.08 29.92
C ASP A 223 2.08 -25.91 29.42
N LEU A 224 2.96 -25.37 30.27
CA LEU A 224 4.38 -25.24 29.99
C LEU A 224 5.04 -26.63 30.08
N PRO A 225 5.77 -27.09 29.05
CA PRO A 225 6.49 -28.35 29.13
C PRO A 225 7.63 -28.28 30.14
N ASP A 226 7.90 -29.40 30.82
CA ASP A 226 9.06 -29.56 31.70
C ASP A 226 10.40 -29.32 30.98
N SER A 227 10.41 -29.50 29.64
CA SER A 227 11.57 -29.43 28.76
C SER A 227 12.02 -28.01 28.36
N LEU A 228 11.34 -26.95 28.81
CA LEU A 228 11.83 -25.58 28.61
C LEU A 228 13.06 -25.31 29.48
N ASP A 229 14.00 -24.50 29.00
CA ASP A 229 15.10 -24.03 29.84
C ASP A 229 14.60 -23.08 30.95
N GLU A 230 15.38 -22.97 32.03
CA GLU A 230 14.99 -22.18 33.20
C GLU A 230 14.86 -20.67 32.91
N SER A 231 15.57 -20.16 31.91
CA SER A 231 15.49 -18.74 31.53
C SER A 231 14.15 -18.43 30.85
N ALA A 232 13.70 -19.30 29.94
CA ALA A 232 12.39 -19.21 29.30
C ALA A 232 11.26 -19.38 30.32
N LYS A 233 11.39 -20.33 31.26
CA LYS A 233 10.42 -20.48 32.36
C LYS A 233 10.32 -19.21 33.21
N GLN A 234 11.45 -18.63 33.60
CA GLN A 234 11.47 -17.37 34.36
C GLN A 234 10.89 -16.20 33.57
N HIS A 235 11.18 -16.10 32.27
CA HIS A 235 10.62 -15.05 31.41
C HIS A 235 9.09 -15.14 31.32
N VAL A 236 8.56 -16.33 31.05
CA VAL A 236 7.11 -16.56 30.98
C VAL A 236 6.45 -16.35 32.34
N ALA A 237 7.05 -16.85 33.43
CA ALA A 237 6.55 -16.62 34.79
C ALA A 237 6.50 -15.13 35.13
N ARG A 238 7.54 -14.36 34.78
CA ARG A 238 7.57 -12.91 35.02
C ARG A 238 6.45 -12.17 34.29
N LEU A 239 6.23 -12.50 33.01
CA LEU A 239 5.14 -11.88 32.23
C LEU A 239 3.76 -12.28 32.77
N ARG A 240 3.61 -13.54 33.18
CA ARG A 240 2.40 -14.06 33.81
C ARG A 240 2.11 -13.31 35.10
N ASP A 241 3.08 -13.21 35.99
CA ASP A 241 2.88 -12.74 37.37
C ASP A 241 2.87 -11.20 37.50
N ALA A 242 3.00 -10.46 36.38
CA ALA A 242 2.97 -9.01 36.33
C ALA A 242 1.63 -8.42 36.82
N ARG A 243 1.72 -7.40 37.69
CA ARG A 243 0.56 -6.65 38.20
C ARG A 243 0.29 -5.41 37.34
N ARG A 244 -1.00 -5.05 37.23
CA ARG A 244 -1.50 -3.88 36.49
C ARG A 244 -2.66 -3.24 37.25
N PRO A 245 -2.42 -2.59 38.41
CA PRO A 245 -3.45 -2.00 39.24
C PRO A 245 -4.22 -0.89 38.51
N ILE A 246 -5.53 -0.84 38.71
CA ILE A 246 -6.42 0.13 38.06
C ILE A 246 -7.19 0.93 39.12
N THR A 247 -7.17 2.26 38.96
CA THR A 247 -8.01 3.20 39.70
C THR A 247 -8.90 3.97 38.73
N VAL A 248 -10.19 4.08 39.05
CA VAL A 248 -11.16 4.86 38.28
C VAL A 248 -11.36 6.22 38.92
N VAL A 249 -11.25 7.31 38.15
CA VAL A 249 -11.38 8.69 38.64
C VAL A 249 -12.40 9.50 37.85
N ASN A 250 -13.09 10.41 38.54
CA ASN A 250 -14.06 11.33 37.95
C ASN A 250 -13.44 12.71 37.72
N PRO A 251 -13.31 13.17 36.47
CA PRO A 251 -12.81 14.52 36.20
C PRO A 251 -13.75 15.61 36.71
N PRO A 252 -13.24 16.84 36.98
CA PRO A 252 -14.06 17.94 37.46
C PRO A 252 -15.16 18.32 36.45
N GLY A 253 -16.35 18.67 36.97
CA GLY A 253 -17.48 19.10 36.15
C GLY A 253 -17.24 20.45 35.45
N LYS A 254 -17.94 20.69 34.33
CA LYS A 254 -17.81 21.95 33.56
C LYS A 254 -18.32 23.15 34.37
N SER A 255 -17.44 24.06 34.77
CA SER A 255 -17.80 25.38 35.33
C SER A 255 -16.77 26.46 34.94
N LYS A 256 -17.14 27.75 35.04
CA LYS A 256 -16.20 28.87 34.83
C LYS A 256 -15.06 28.95 35.87
N LYS A 257 -15.21 28.27 37.02
CA LYS A 257 -14.26 28.32 38.15
C LYS A 257 -13.33 27.10 38.24
N THR A 258 -13.58 26.09 37.42
CA THR A 258 -12.81 24.83 37.40
C THR A 258 -11.91 24.80 36.17
N PRO A 259 -10.67 24.28 36.28
CA PRO A 259 -9.82 24.08 35.12
C PRO A 259 -10.52 23.22 34.07
N SER A 260 -10.15 23.39 32.80
CA SER A 260 -10.64 22.50 31.74
C SER A 260 -10.23 21.05 32.04
N ARG A 261 -10.96 20.08 31.49
CA ARG A 261 -10.61 18.65 31.64
C ARG A 261 -9.17 18.36 31.22
N ALA A 262 -8.72 18.99 30.12
CA ALA A 262 -7.36 18.85 29.61
C ALA A 262 -6.31 19.45 30.57
N THR A 263 -6.56 20.67 31.06
CA THR A 263 -5.67 21.34 32.03
C THR A 263 -5.59 20.58 33.35
N TRP A 264 -6.72 20.06 33.84
CA TRP A 264 -6.75 19.22 35.03
C TRP A 264 -5.93 17.95 34.82
N LEU A 265 -6.14 17.23 33.71
CA LEU A 265 -5.41 16.00 33.41
C LEU A 265 -3.91 16.26 33.28
N ALA A 266 -3.51 17.31 32.56
CA ALA A 266 -2.10 17.72 32.43
C ALA A 266 -1.45 17.98 33.80
N ALA A 267 -2.16 18.65 34.72
CA ALA A 267 -1.68 18.87 36.07
C ALA A 267 -1.53 17.58 36.88
N GLN A 268 -2.48 16.62 36.76
CA GLN A 268 -2.37 15.32 37.42
C GLN A 268 -1.19 14.50 36.88
N VAL A 269 -1.02 14.48 35.55
CA VAL A 269 0.09 13.77 34.89
C VAL A 269 1.44 14.35 35.30
N ALA A 270 1.58 15.68 35.30
CA ALA A 270 2.82 16.33 35.71
C ALA A 270 3.15 16.10 37.19
N ALA A 271 2.14 16.06 38.07
CA ALA A 271 2.33 15.83 39.50
C ALA A 271 2.72 14.38 39.86
N ALA A 272 2.26 13.41 39.07
CA ALA A 272 2.48 11.98 39.31
C ALA A 272 3.60 11.38 38.45
N HIS A 273 4.25 12.18 37.60
CA HIS A 273 5.39 11.73 36.80
C HIS A 273 6.64 11.57 37.67
N GLU A 274 7.39 10.50 37.43
CA GLU A 274 8.60 10.17 38.18
C GLU A 274 9.83 10.24 37.25
N PRO A 275 10.93 10.88 37.69
CA PRO A 275 12.18 10.90 36.93
C PRO A 275 12.67 9.50 36.54
N GLY A 276 13.23 9.36 35.35
CA GLY A 276 13.71 8.09 34.79
C GLY A 276 12.61 7.13 34.31
N MET A 277 11.33 7.47 34.53
CA MET A 277 10.19 6.62 34.18
C MET A 277 9.41 7.17 32.98
N MET A 278 8.54 6.33 32.40
CA MET A 278 7.63 6.75 31.34
C MET A 278 6.20 6.93 31.87
N SER A 279 5.63 8.09 31.60
CA SER A 279 4.22 8.40 31.77
C SER A 279 3.50 8.38 30.43
N LEU A 280 2.46 7.56 30.29
CA LEU A 280 1.66 7.44 29.07
C LEU A 280 0.24 7.98 29.30
N VAL A 281 -0.20 8.90 28.45
CA VAL A 281 -1.56 9.47 28.47
C VAL A 281 -2.26 9.12 27.17
N VAL A 282 -3.36 8.35 27.24
CA VAL A 282 -4.12 7.89 26.08
C VAL A 282 -5.48 8.58 26.01
N CYS A 283 -5.58 9.49 25.04
CA CYS A 283 -6.78 10.26 24.73
C CYS A 283 -7.55 9.62 23.56
N ASN A 284 -8.87 9.75 23.57
CA ASN A 284 -9.73 9.19 22.53
C ASN A 284 -9.82 10.07 21.27
N THR A 285 -9.48 11.36 21.37
CA THR A 285 -9.53 12.27 20.22
C THR A 285 -8.24 13.08 20.09
N VAL A 286 -7.89 13.43 18.85
CA VAL A 286 -6.69 14.24 18.53
C VAL A 286 -6.77 15.62 19.19
N GLY A 287 -7.94 16.26 19.15
CA GLY A 287 -8.12 17.58 19.75
C GLY A 287 -7.84 17.57 21.24
N PHE A 288 -8.41 16.60 21.97
CA PHE A 288 -8.15 16.46 23.41
C PHE A 288 -6.68 16.13 23.71
N ALA A 289 -6.03 15.29 22.90
CA ALA A 289 -4.60 15.02 23.01
C ALA A 289 -3.75 16.29 22.83
N GLN A 290 -4.05 17.12 21.82
CA GLN A 290 -3.38 18.41 21.57
C GLN A 290 -3.60 19.40 22.72
N GLU A 291 -4.82 19.47 23.27
CA GLU A 291 -5.15 20.32 24.42
C GLU A 291 -4.36 19.91 25.68
N VAL A 292 -4.33 18.60 26.00
CA VAL A 292 -3.56 18.06 27.13
C VAL A 292 -2.07 18.32 26.93
N PHE A 293 -1.54 18.05 25.74
CA PHE A 293 -0.14 18.27 25.42
C PHE A 293 0.26 19.74 25.54
N THR A 294 -0.58 20.66 25.07
CA THR A 294 -0.33 22.11 25.19
C THR A 294 -0.41 22.58 26.63
N ALA A 295 -1.25 21.96 27.46
CA ALA A 295 -1.41 22.30 28.87
C ALA A 295 -0.32 21.68 29.78
N LEU A 296 0.48 20.73 29.29
CA LEU A 296 1.58 20.13 30.04
C LEU A 296 2.74 21.12 30.19
N VAL A 297 2.89 21.67 31.38
CA VAL A 297 4.04 22.50 31.77
C VAL A 297 4.94 21.67 32.69
N THR A 298 6.06 21.18 32.16
CA THR A 298 7.01 20.31 32.87
C THR A 298 8.45 20.57 32.41
N GLY A 299 9.44 20.22 33.24
CA GLY A 299 10.85 20.18 32.86
C GLY A 299 11.27 18.89 32.13
N CYS A 300 10.35 17.92 31.99
CA CYS A 300 10.56 16.66 31.32
C CYS A 300 10.32 16.75 29.80
N PRO A 301 11.09 16.01 28.97
CA PRO A 301 10.73 15.78 27.57
C PRO A 301 9.28 15.30 27.42
N THR A 302 8.56 15.90 26.48
CA THR A 302 7.17 15.57 26.16
C THR A 302 7.03 15.30 24.67
N ILE A 303 6.29 14.24 24.33
CA ILE A 303 5.95 13.90 22.94
C ILE A 303 4.44 13.79 22.76
N LEU A 304 3.98 14.17 21.56
CA LEU A 304 2.60 13.99 21.12
C LEU A 304 2.58 13.02 19.95
N LEU A 305 1.88 11.89 20.10
CA LEU A 305 1.74 10.88 19.06
C LEU A 305 0.28 10.72 18.65
N THR A 306 -0.06 11.17 17.44
CA THR A 306 -1.40 11.01 16.84
C THR A 306 -1.30 10.62 15.37
N SER A 307 -2.43 10.27 14.74
CA SER A 307 -2.46 9.97 13.30
C SER A 307 -2.33 11.19 12.39
N ARG A 308 -2.30 12.41 12.95
CA ARG A 308 -2.46 13.68 12.21
C ARG A 308 -1.14 14.42 11.94
N PHE A 309 -0.05 13.70 11.82
CA PHE A 309 1.27 14.26 11.48
C PHE A 309 1.65 13.93 10.04
N ARG A 310 2.55 14.73 9.46
CA ARG A 310 3.36 14.32 8.30
C ARG A 310 4.28 13.18 8.70
N GLY A 311 4.71 12.36 7.74
CA GLY A 311 5.62 11.26 8.02
C GLY A 311 6.89 11.71 8.74
N SER A 312 7.55 12.76 8.23
CA SER A 312 8.80 13.27 8.81
C SER A 312 8.68 13.70 10.28
N ASP A 313 7.59 14.38 10.63
CA ASP A 313 7.40 14.91 11.99
C ASP A 313 6.97 13.79 12.96
N ARG A 314 6.22 12.81 12.45
CA ARG A 314 5.84 11.62 13.21
C ARG A 314 7.06 10.75 13.54
N ASP A 315 7.94 10.53 12.56
CA ASP A 315 9.15 9.73 12.73
C ASP A 315 10.03 10.27 13.87
N ALA A 316 10.15 11.60 13.99
CA ALA A 316 10.91 12.23 15.07
C ALA A 316 10.35 11.89 16.47
N ALA A 317 9.03 11.92 16.64
CA ALA A 317 8.39 11.59 17.91
C ALA A 317 8.44 10.09 18.23
N GLU A 318 8.30 9.23 17.20
CA GLU A 318 8.46 7.78 17.35
C GLU A 318 9.92 7.41 17.71
N GLN A 319 10.90 8.09 17.12
CA GLN A 319 12.31 7.88 17.43
C GLN A 319 12.62 8.25 18.88
N GLN A 320 12.15 9.41 19.38
CA GLN A 320 12.34 9.80 20.78
C GLN A 320 11.78 8.75 21.77
N LEU A 321 10.62 8.19 21.46
CA LEU A 321 10.01 7.14 22.28
C LEU A 321 10.84 5.84 22.26
N SER A 322 11.29 5.44 21.07
CA SER A 322 12.13 4.25 20.88
C SER A 322 13.48 4.39 21.60
N ASP A 323 14.14 5.55 21.48
CA ASP A 323 15.42 5.83 22.11
C ASP A 323 15.32 5.77 23.64
N PHE A 324 14.25 6.33 24.21
CA PHE A 324 13.99 6.25 25.65
C PHE A 324 13.81 4.79 26.11
N GLU A 325 12.96 4.02 25.43
CA GLU A 325 12.73 2.62 25.76
C GLU A 325 13.99 1.76 25.62
N HIS A 326 14.80 2.03 24.60
CA HIS A 326 16.08 1.34 24.42
C HIS A 326 17.01 1.60 25.60
N LYS A 327 17.20 2.86 26.01
CA LYS A 327 18.01 3.24 27.19
C LYS A 327 17.48 2.61 28.47
N ARG A 328 16.15 2.59 28.67
CA ARG A 328 15.51 1.98 29.83
C ARG A 328 15.76 0.46 29.87
N LYS A 329 15.55 -0.25 28.76
CA LYS A 329 15.73 -1.72 28.67
C LYS A 329 17.19 -2.14 28.85
N THR A 330 18.13 -1.33 28.39
CA THR A 330 19.58 -1.58 28.50
C THR A 330 20.19 -1.08 29.80
N GLY A 331 19.46 -0.30 30.60
CA GLY A 331 19.95 0.24 31.88
C GLY A 331 20.96 1.38 31.71
N VAL A 332 20.94 2.09 30.58
CA VAL A 332 21.89 3.18 30.25
C VAL A 332 21.24 4.56 30.40
N LEU A 333 20.10 4.64 31.09
CA LEU A 333 19.53 5.94 31.50
C LEU A 333 20.50 6.63 32.46
N ALA A 334 20.76 7.92 32.22
CA ALA A 334 21.62 8.70 33.08
C ALA A 334 21.00 8.83 34.48
N GLU A 335 21.84 8.93 35.51
CA GLU A 335 21.36 9.23 36.85
C GLU A 335 20.69 10.63 36.84
N GLY A 336 19.46 10.71 37.33
CA GLY A 336 18.66 11.94 37.29
C GLY A 336 18.02 12.26 35.92
N ASP A 337 17.96 11.30 34.99
CA ASP A 337 17.22 11.47 33.74
C ASP A 337 15.77 11.91 34.06
N PRO A 338 15.24 12.96 33.39
CA PRO A 338 13.92 13.49 33.72
C PRO A 338 12.77 12.54 33.35
N GLY A 339 13.01 11.45 32.60
CA GLY A 339 11.98 10.55 32.12
C GLY A 339 11.39 10.99 30.78
N LEU A 340 10.23 10.42 30.44
CA LEU A 340 9.48 10.78 29.24
C LEU A 340 7.97 10.79 29.51
N ILE A 341 7.29 11.86 29.06
CA ILE A 341 5.83 11.92 29.02
C ILE A 341 5.34 11.81 27.58
N CYS A 342 4.57 10.76 27.29
CA CYS A 342 3.94 10.55 26.00
C CYS A 342 2.44 10.82 26.09
N VAL A 343 1.96 11.84 25.39
CA VAL A 343 0.53 12.04 25.13
C VAL A 343 0.22 11.42 23.78
N SER A 344 -0.75 10.52 23.73
CA SER A 344 -1.08 9.81 22.51
C SER A 344 -2.58 9.62 22.34
N THR A 345 -2.99 9.33 21.11
CA THR A 345 -4.32 8.76 20.85
C THR A 345 -4.25 7.23 20.80
N GLN A 346 -5.22 6.58 20.16
CA GLN A 346 -5.23 5.13 19.96
C GLN A 346 -4.01 4.59 19.20
N VAL A 347 -3.18 5.45 18.61
CA VAL A 347 -1.99 5.03 17.86
C VAL A 347 -0.97 4.26 18.72
N ILE A 348 -1.02 4.39 20.05
CA ILE A 348 -0.19 3.62 20.99
C ILE A 348 -0.72 2.20 21.26
N GLU A 349 -2.02 1.94 20.99
CA GLU A 349 -2.71 0.69 21.34
C GLU A 349 -2.17 -0.52 20.59
N ALA A 350 -1.53 -0.34 19.43
CA ALA A 350 -0.87 -1.40 18.70
C ALA A 350 0.44 -0.88 18.09
N GLY A 351 1.49 -1.72 18.12
CA GLY A 351 2.73 -1.41 17.39
C GLY A 351 3.81 -0.71 18.15
N VAL A 352 3.53 -0.22 19.36
CA VAL A 352 4.53 0.50 20.13
C VAL A 352 4.98 -0.39 21.30
N ASP A 353 6.24 -0.82 21.28
CA ASP A 353 6.81 -1.72 22.29
C ASP A 353 7.31 -0.95 23.53
N VAL A 354 6.34 -0.34 24.23
CA VAL A 354 6.59 0.48 25.41
C VAL A 354 6.08 -0.17 26.69
N SER A 355 6.75 0.15 27.80
CA SER A 355 6.37 -0.27 29.15
C SER A 355 6.31 0.93 30.07
N ALA A 356 5.12 1.52 30.20
CA ALA A 356 4.85 2.65 31.07
C ALA A 356 4.91 2.27 32.56
N HIS A 357 5.29 3.25 33.37
CA HIS A 357 5.20 3.23 34.84
C HIS A 357 3.88 3.87 35.31
N ARG A 358 3.38 4.87 34.57
CA ARG A 358 2.08 5.48 34.82
C ARG A 358 1.28 5.50 33.53
N LEU A 359 0.02 5.05 33.59
CA LEU A 359 -0.92 5.08 32.47
C LEU A 359 -2.17 5.88 32.85
N TRP A 360 -2.45 6.95 32.12
CA TRP A 360 -3.75 7.63 32.14
C TRP A 360 -4.52 7.29 30.88
N SER A 361 -5.77 6.90 31.03
CA SER A 361 -6.61 6.53 29.89
C SER A 361 -8.01 7.11 30.00
N GLU A 362 -8.53 7.68 28.91
CA GLU A 362 -9.97 7.90 28.80
C GLU A 362 -10.73 6.58 28.73
N ALA A 363 -11.94 6.51 29.29
CA ALA A 363 -12.83 5.36 29.10
C ALA A 363 -13.00 5.04 27.60
N ALA A 364 -12.96 3.75 27.26
CA ALA A 364 -13.00 3.25 25.88
C ALA A 364 -13.67 1.87 25.85
N PRO A 365 -14.01 1.34 24.66
CA PRO A 365 -14.47 -0.04 24.53
C PRO A 365 -13.47 -1.04 25.12
N TRP A 366 -13.98 -2.18 25.60
CA TRP A 366 -13.18 -3.21 26.26
C TRP A 366 -11.92 -3.65 25.50
N PRO A 367 -11.97 -3.90 24.16
CA PRO A 367 -10.75 -4.23 23.41
C PRO A 367 -9.65 -3.16 23.53
N SER A 368 -10.00 -1.86 23.40
CA SER A 368 -9.05 -0.76 23.53
C SER A 368 -8.47 -0.66 24.93
N ILE A 369 -9.28 -0.86 25.98
CA ILE A 369 -8.79 -0.87 27.36
C ILE A 369 -7.75 -1.98 27.58
N VAL A 370 -8.05 -3.21 27.15
CA VAL A 370 -7.11 -4.35 27.29
C VAL A 370 -5.79 -4.05 26.56
N GLN A 371 -5.85 -3.43 25.38
CA GLN A 371 -4.64 -3.06 24.63
C GLN A 371 -3.82 -1.96 25.32
N ARG A 372 -4.48 -0.94 25.89
CA ARG A 372 -3.82 0.11 26.69
C ARG A 372 -3.19 -0.46 27.95
N LEU A 373 -3.90 -1.36 28.64
CA LEU A 373 -3.35 -2.10 29.78
C LEU A 373 -2.16 -2.97 29.37
N GLY A 374 -2.08 -3.43 28.12
CA GLY A 374 -0.90 -4.07 27.55
C GLY A 374 0.33 -3.17 27.38
N ARG A 375 0.28 -1.90 27.80
CA ARG A 375 1.39 -0.92 27.77
C ARG A 375 1.88 -0.49 29.15
N ILE A 376 1.18 -0.83 30.24
CA ILE A 376 1.65 -0.62 31.61
C ILE A 376 2.41 -1.86 32.09
N ASN A 377 3.58 -1.74 32.72
CA ASN A 377 4.36 -2.90 33.21
C ASN A 377 4.42 -4.06 32.18
N ARG A 378 4.68 -3.73 30.91
CA ARG A 378 4.66 -4.68 29.79
C ARG A 378 5.74 -5.76 29.96
N ASP A 379 6.90 -5.37 30.49
CA ASP A 379 8.02 -6.27 30.71
C ASP A 379 7.86 -7.19 31.94
N GLY A 380 6.90 -6.89 32.83
CA GLY A 380 6.71 -7.56 34.11
C GLY A 380 7.80 -7.26 35.15
N ARG A 381 8.48 -6.12 35.03
CA ARG A 381 9.60 -5.71 35.89
C ARG A 381 9.24 -4.61 36.90
N ASP A 382 8.06 -4.00 36.76
CA ASP A 382 7.67 -2.79 37.50
C ASP A 382 6.31 -3.01 38.18
N ASN A 383 6.33 -3.52 39.40
CA ASN A 383 5.10 -3.79 40.15
C ASN A 383 4.55 -2.55 40.88
N ASP A 384 5.27 -1.44 40.87
CA ASP A 384 4.82 -0.13 41.37
C ASP A 384 4.13 0.68 40.27
N ALA A 385 3.96 0.10 39.07
CA ALA A 385 3.27 0.71 37.97
C ALA A 385 1.77 0.87 38.27
N GLU A 386 1.18 2.00 37.87
CA GLU A 386 -0.21 2.34 38.17
C GLU A 386 -0.99 2.78 36.93
N THR A 387 -2.26 2.39 36.86
CA THR A 387 -3.19 2.83 35.82
C THR A 387 -4.34 3.65 36.41
N THR A 388 -4.58 4.81 35.83
CA THR A 388 -5.74 5.66 36.10
C THR A 388 -6.67 5.71 34.88
N VAL A 389 -7.90 5.24 35.04
CA VAL A 389 -8.95 5.33 34.01
C VAL A 389 -9.92 6.45 34.35
N LEU A 390 -10.11 7.38 33.42
CA LEU A 390 -11.04 8.49 33.56
C LEU A 390 -12.47 8.00 33.26
N ALA A 391 -13.42 8.37 34.11
CA ALA A 391 -14.84 8.13 33.86
C ALA A 391 -15.28 8.72 32.51
N PRO A 392 -16.21 8.05 31.79
CA PRO A 392 -16.66 8.46 30.47
C PRO A 392 -17.34 9.83 30.52
N GLU A 393 -17.14 10.63 29.47
CA GLU A 393 -17.92 11.85 29.29
C GLU A 393 -19.38 11.52 28.98
N ARG A 394 -20.29 12.43 29.35
CA ARG A 394 -21.67 12.33 28.89
C ARG A 394 -21.71 12.54 27.37
N PRO A 395 -22.41 11.68 26.62
CA PRO A 395 -22.55 11.87 25.19
C PRO A 395 -23.24 13.22 24.90
N GLN A 396 -22.88 13.84 23.78
CA GLN A 396 -23.57 15.05 23.33
C GLN A 396 -25.06 14.74 23.07
N LYS A 397 -25.93 15.72 23.29
CA LYS A 397 -27.38 15.53 23.13
C LYS A 397 -27.70 15.06 21.71
N GLY A 398 -28.34 13.89 21.60
CA GLY A 398 -28.68 13.28 20.31
C GLY A 398 -27.57 12.44 19.67
N SER A 399 -26.39 12.36 20.29
CA SER A 399 -25.30 11.50 19.80
C SER A 399 -25.39 10.09 20.40
N ASP A 400 -25.14 9.09 19.55
CA ASP A 400 -24.95 7.70 19.91
C ASP A 400 -23.47 7.35 20.19
N ARG A 401 -22.58 8.36 20.23
CA ARG A 401 -21.14 8.20 20.39
C ARG A 401 -20.56 8.98 21.56
N ILE A 402 -19.43 8.50 22.08
CA ILE A 402 -18.54 9.21 23.00
C ILE A 402 -17.15 9.22 22.35
N GLY A 403 -16.71 10.40 21.90
CA GLY A 403 -15.53 10.51 21.05
C GLY A 403 -15.70 9.68 19.77
N PRO A 404 -14.73 8.81 19.40
CA PRO A 404 -14.81 8.00 18.20
C PRO A 404 -15.57 6.68 18.40
N TYR A 405 -16.12 6.37 19.57
CA TYR A 405 -16.71 5.06 19.87
C TYR A 405 -18.22 5.13 20.10
N ALA A 406 -18.93 4.02 19.85
CA ALA A 406 -20.33 3.88 20.22
C ALA A 406 -20.49 3.99 21.75
N LYS A 407 -21.49 4.75 22.21
CA LYS A 407 -21.71 5.02 23.65
C LYS A 407 -21.90 3.73 24.45
N ASP A 408 -22.59 2.73 23.88
CA ASP A 408 -22.86 1.45 24.55
C ASP A 408 -21.60 0.57 24.64
N ALA A 409 -20.68 0.68 23.68
CA ALA A 409 -19.38 0.01 23.76
C ALA A 409 -18.49 0.63 24.84
N VAL A 410 -18.48 1.97 24.96
CA VAL A 410 -17.76 2.68 26.03
C VAL A 410 -18.36 2.37 27.39
N ARG A 411 -19.71 2.33 27.51
CA ARG A 411 -20.39 1.96 28.76
C ARG A 411 -20.00 0.55 29.21
N ARG A 412 -20.12 -0.45 28.33
CA ARG A 412 -19.71 -1.84 28.64
C ARG A 412 -18.24 -1.94 29.01
N GLY A 413 -17.36 -1.23 28.29
CA GLY A 413 -15.94 -1.17 28.62
C GLY A 413 -15.69 -0.56 30.00
N HIS A 414 -16.44 0.48 30.37
CA HIS A 414 -16.35 1.09 31.70
C HIS A 414 -16.85 0.17 32.82
N GLU A 415 -18.00 -0.50 32.62
CA GLU A 415 -18.55 -1.50 33.55
C GLU A 415 -17.53 -2.62 33.84
N LEU A 416 -16.87 -3.15 32.78
CA LEU A 416 -15.83 -4.16 32.93
C LEU A 416 -14.56 -3.64 33.62
N VAL A 417 -14.21 -2.36 33.43
CA VAL A 417 -13.09 -1.72 34.15
C VAL A 417 -13.41 -1.57 35.63
N GLU A 418 -14.64 -1.16 35.99
CA GLU A 418 -15.06 -1.05 37.39
C GLU A 418 -15.04 -2.42 38.09
N ALA A 419 -15.43 -3.48 37.40
CA ALA A 419 -15.33 -4.85 37.90
C ALA A 419 -13.87 -5.34 38.00
N LEU A 420 -13.00 -4.99 37.04
CA LEU A 420 -11.59 -5.38 37.05
C LEU A 420 -10.77 -4.64 38.11
N ALA A 421 -11.11 -3.39 38.42
CA ALA A 421 -10.35 -2.54 39.34
C ALA A 421 -10.01 -3.21 40.70
N PRO A 422 -10.98 -3.72 41.48
CA PRO A 422 -10.66 -4.40 42.74
C PRO A 422 -9.81 -5.66 42.54
N LEU A 423 -10.10 -6.47 41.51
CA LEU A 423 -9.33 -7.69 41.20
C LEU A 423 -7.87 -7.38 40.86
N SER A 424 -7.63 -6.30 40.13
CA SER A 424 -6.30 -5.88 39.64
C SER A 424 -5.33 -5.47 40.75
N THR A 425 -5.84 -5.09 41.92
CA THR A 425 -5.02 -4.69 43.08
C THR A 425 -4.48 -5.89 43.86
N VAL A 426 -5.23 -6.99 43.86
CA VAL A 426 -4.91 -8.18 44.67
C VAL A 426 -4.20 -9.25 43.86
N HIS A 427 -4.59 -9.43 42.58
CA HIS A 427 -4.15 -10.53 41.74
C HIS A 427 -3.23 -10.08 40.60
N PRO A 428 -2.30 -10.95 40.15
CA PRO A 428 -1.63 -10.78 38.86
C PRO A 428 -2.64 -10.64 37.72
N PHE A 429 -2.26 -9.92 36.65
CA PHE A 429 -3.20 -9.53 35.60
C PHE A 429 -3.90 -10.72 34.93
N HIS A 430 -3.19 -11.83 34.68
CA HIS A 430 -3.78 -13.01 34.06
C HIS A 430 -4.88 -13.66 34.94
N GLN A 431 -4.70 -13.66 36.27
CA GLN A 431 -5.67 -14.22 37.22
C GLN A 431 -6.88 -13.30 37.34
N ALA A 432 -6.63 -11.99 37.44
CA ALA A 432 -7.70 -10.99 37.46
C ALA A 432 -8.59 -11.09 36.21
N MET A 433 -7.99 -11.24 35.03
CA MET A 433 -8.72 -11.44 33.76
C MET A 433 -9.48 -12.78 33.72
N ALA A 434 -8.92 -13.86 34.26
CA ALA A 434 -9.60 -15.15 34.34
C ALA A 434 -10.83 -15.11 35.27
N LEU A 435 -10.68 -14.48 36.43
CA LEU A 435 -11.77 -14.25 37.39
C LEU A 435 -12.86 -13.35 36.77
N LEU A 436 -12.47 -12.23 36.17
CA LEU A 436 -13.39 -11.35 35.45
C LEU A 436 -14.17 -12.12 34.37
N ARG A 437 -13.51 -12.99 33.61
CA ARG A 437 -14.17 -13.82 32.58
C ARG A 437 -15.12 -14.86 33.17
N SER A 438 -14.85 -15.37 34.37
CA SER A 438 -15.75 -16.30 35.05
C SER A 438 -17.05 -15.63 35.52
N GLU A 439 -16.98 -14.36 35.92
CA GLU A 439 -18.11 -13.60 36.45
C GLU A 439 -18.88 -12.81 35.37
N HIS A 440 -18.15 -12.30 34.36
CA HIS A 440 -18.66 -11.39 33.33
C HIS A 440 -18.48 -11.92 31.90
N GLY A 441 -18.35 -13.24 31.71
CA GLY A 441 -18.05 -13.87 30.42
C GLY A 441 -18.95 -13.43 29.27
N ALA A 442 -20.28 -13.41 29.47
CA ALA A 442 -21.22 -12.96 28.44
C ALA A 442 -21.00 -11.49 28.03
N THR A 443 -20.79 -10.60 29.00
CA THR A 443 -20.51 -9.18 28.74
C THR A 443 -19.19 -9.00 28.00
N ILE A 444 -18.16 -9.80 28.33
CA ILE A 444 -16.88 -9.81 27.61
C ILE A 444 -17.08 -10.29 26.18
N ASP A 445 -17.78 -11.40 25.97
CA ASP A 445 -18.01 -11.96 24.63
C ASP A 445 -18.80 -10.96 23.76
N GLU A 446 -19.82 -10.30 24.31
CA GLU A 446 -20.53 -9.21 23.63
C GLU A 446 -19.66 -7.98 23.35
N ALA A 447 -18.71 -7.67 24.22
CA ALA A 447 -17.79 -6.54 24.05
C ALA A 447 -16.64 -6.84 23.07
N LEU A 448 -16.32 -8.11 22.86
CA LEU A 448 -15.31 -8.60 21.91
C LEU A 448 -15.92 -9.01 20.55
N ALA A 449 -17.24 -9.16 20.47
CA ALA A 449 -17.92 -9.47 19.22
C ALA A 449 -17.61 -8.40 18.16
N PRO A 450 -17.09 -8.79 16.98
CA PRO A 450 -16.79 -7.82 15.94
C PRO A 450 -18.08 -7.17 15.44
N ASP A 451 -18.06 -5.85 15.31
CA ASP A 451 -19.16 -5.11 14.69
C ASP A 451 -19.37 -5.62 13.26
N ARG A 452 -20.64 -5.86 12.87
CA ARG A 452 -20.99 -6.20 11.50
C ARG A 452 -20.83 -4.96 10.64
N THR A 453 -19.87 -4.97 9.73
CA THR A 453 -19.61 -3.90 8.77
C THR A 453 -19.84 -4.36 7.34
N ALA A 454 -19.73 -3.44 6.38
CA ALA A 454 -19.73 -3.78 4.97
C ALA A 454 -18.64 -4.80 4.64
N LEU A 455 -18.93 -5.67 3.68
CA LEU A 455 -18.02 -6.69 3.15
C LEU A 455 -18.24 -6.79 1.64
N PRO A 456 -17.17 -6.93 0.83
CA PRO A 456 -17.30 -6.99 -0.61
C PRO A 456 -17.91 -8.32 -1.04
N ARG A 457 -18.79 -8.27 -2.03
CA ARG A 457 -19.36 -9.44 -2.71
C ARG A 457 -18.54 -9.77 -3.95
N ALA A 458 -18.71 -10.98 -4.47
CA ALA A 458 -18.01 -11.41 -5.69
C ALA A 458 -18.25 -10.45 -6.88
N ALA A 459 -19.48 -9.92 -7.00
CA ALA A 459 -19.82 -8.94 -8.01
C ALA A 459 -19.08 -7.60 -7.84
N ASP A 460 -18.82 -7.18 -6.59
CA ASP A 460 -18.07 -5.95 -6.31
C ASP A 460 -16.61 -6.13 -6.73
N VAL A 461 -15.96 -7.23 -6.32
CA VAL A 461 -14.57 -7.53 -6.71
C VAL A 461 -14.42 -7.73 -8.22
N HIS A 462 -15.42 -8.35 -8.86
CA HIS A 462 -15.47 -8.47 -10.31
C HIS A 462 -15.59 -7.10 -10.99
N GLY A 463 -16.46 -6.21 -10.50
CA GLY A 463 -16.58 -4.84 -11.00
C GLY A 463 -15.33 -3.99 -10.79
N LEU A 464 -14.62 -4.19 -9.67
CA LEU A 464 -13.33 -3.55 -9.38
C LEU A 464 -12.20 -3.99 -10.33
N PHE A 465 -12.43 -5.01 -11.16
CA PHE A 465 -11.51 -5.36 -12.25
C PHE A 465 -11.34 -4.20 -13.23
N SER A 466 -12.37 -3.38 -13.49
CA SER A 466 -12.17 -2.13 -14.22
C SER A 466 -11.39 -1.13 -13.35
N THR A 467 -10.31 -0.58 -13.88
CA THR A 467 -9.48 0.46 -13.23
C THR A 467 -9.67 1.83 -13.89
N GLU A 468 -10.69 1.97 -14.73
CA GLU A 468 -11.02 3.22 -15.39
C GLU A 468 -11.64 4.23 -14.39
N PRO A 469 -11.39 5.54 -14.55
CA PRO A 469 -12.07 6.56 -13.78
C PRO A 469 -13.57 6.55 -14.07
N ASP A 470 -14.36 6.84 -13.05
CA ASP A 470 -15.80 7.07 -13.19
C ASP A 470 -16.10 8.33 -14.03
N VAL A 471 -17.39 8.58 -14.28
CA VAL A 471 -17.86 9.73 -15.07
C VAL A 471 -17.49 11.09 -14.47
N PHE A 472 -17.09 11.15 -13.20
CA PHE A 472 -16.63 12.36 -12.51
C PHE A 472 -15.10 12.45 -12.41
N GLY A 473 -14.37 11.50 -13.01
CA GLY A 473 -12.92 11.39 -12.95
C GLY A 473 -12.38 10.85 -11.63
N GLY A 474 -13.25 10.28 -10.78
CA GLY A 474 -12.89 9.54 -9.57
C GLY A 474 -12.69 8.05 -9.86
N PHE A 475 -12.51 7.23 -8.82
CA PHE A 475 -12.49 5.77 -8.92
C PHE A 475 -13.51 5.19 -7.94
N THR A 476 -13.98 3.98 -8.21
CA THR A 476 -14.87 3.24 -7.29
C THR A 476 -14.28 3.24 -5.88
N ASP A 477 -15.01 3.83 -4.93
CA ASP A 477 -14.57 3.90 -3.55
C ASP A 477 -14.68 2.51 -2.91
N ILE A 478 -13.59 2.06 -2.29
CA ILE A 478 -13.52 0.80 -1.54
C ILE A 478 -13.30 1.05 -0.04
N SER A 479 -13.38 2.30 0.39
CA SER A 479 -13.11 2.70 1.77
C SER A 479 -13.94 1.92 2.76
N GLU A 480 -15.22 1.63 2.44
CA GLU A 480 -16.11 0.83 3.27
C GLU A 480 -15.64 -0.62 3.51
N PHE A 481 -14.83 -1.18 2.60
CA PHE A 481 -14.28 -2.54 2.72
C PHE A 481 -12.93 -2.56 3.43
N VAL A 482 -12.22 -1.44 3.49
CA VAL A 482 -10.87 -1.37 4.07
C VAL A 482 -10.88 -0.69 5.44
N ARG A 483 -11.79 0.26 5.65
CA ARG A 483 -11.90 1.11 6.84
C ARG A 483 -13.36 1.25 7.24
N SER A 484 -13.62 1.36 8.54
CA SER A 484 -14.99 1.65 9.02
C SER A 484 -15.52 2.90 8.33
N PRO A 485 -16.79 2.92 7.88
CA PRO A 485 -17.40 4.11 7.30
C PRO A 485 -17.41 5.24 8.35
N ASP A 486 -16.35 6.05 8.32
CA ASP A 486 -16.19 7.20 9.19
C ASP A 486 -16.72 8.42 8.41
N PRO A 487 -17.76 9.12 8.90
CA PRO A 487 -18.15 10.41 8.34
C PRO A 487 -17.02 11.46 8.41
N ASN A 488 -15.92 11.19 9.12
CA ASN A 488 -14.66 11.93 9.14
C ASN A 488 -13.53 11.25 8.34
N ALA A 489 -13.84 10.34 7.41
CA ALA A 489 -12.84 9.64 6.63
C ALA A 489 -11.84 10.60 5.98
N ASP A 490 -10.58 10.15 5.95
CA ASP A 490 -9.45 11.03 5.73
C ASP A 490 -9.19 11.30 4.24
N VAL A 491 -8.78 12.52 3.95
CA VAL A 491 -8.00 12.90 2.78
C VAL A 491 -6.53 12.97 3.16
N THR A 492 -5.65 12.80 2.18
CA THR A 492 -4.22 13.05 2.36
C THR A 492 -3.91 14.45 1.90
N VAL A 493 -3.40 15.28 2.79
CA VAL A 493 -3.06 16.69 2.52
C VAL A 493 -1.56 16.85 2.46
N PHE A 494 -1.07 17.62 1.48
CA PHE A 494 0.33 18.04 1.41
C PHE A 494 0.43 19.50 0.95
N TRP A 495 1.56 20.13 1.25
CA TRP A 495 1.75 21.58 1.05
C TRP A 495 2.77 21.86 -0.04
N ARG A 496 2.52 22.91 -0.83
CA ARG A 496 3.45 23.45 -1.84
C ARG A 496 3.42 24.98 -1.83
N THR A 497 4.47 25.60 -2.35
CA THR A 497 4.62 27.06 -2.45
C THR A 497 4.71 27.49 -3.92
N TRP A 498 3.87 28.43 -4.35
CA TRP A 498 3.90 29.01 -5.70
C TRP A 498 3.28 30.41 -5.64
N ASP A 499 3.53 31.28 -6.62
CA ASP A 499 3.08 32.69 -6.61
C ASP A 499 1.94 32.98 -7.59
N SER A 500 1.91 32.30 -8.72
CA SER A 500 0.86 32.38 -9.75
C SER A 500 -0.54 31.96 -9.27
N LYS A 501 -1.53 32.18 -10.16
CA LYS A 501 -2.94 31.81 -9.92
C LYS A 501 -3.16 30.30 -9.95
N SER A 502 -2.29 29.54 -10.61
CA SER A 502 -2.44 28.11 -10.82
C SER A 502 -1.10 27.40 -10.60
N PRO A 503 -1.06 26.29 -9.86
CA PRO A 503 0.16 25.51 -9.70
C PRO A 503 0.66 24.88 -11.01
N ASN A 504 -0.13 24.88 -12.09
CA ASN A 504 0.31 24.44 -13.41
C ASN A 504 1.20 25.47 -14.12
N ASP A 505 1.27 26.70 -13.64
CA ASP A 505 2.04 27.77 -14.29
C ASP A 505 3.52 27.73 -13.85
N GLU A 506 3.81 27.06 -12.72
CA GLU A 506 5.14 26.92 -12.10
C GLU A 506 5.41 25.46 -11.65
N PRO A 507 5.33 24.43 -12.53
CA PRO A 507 5.44 23.03 -12.15
C PRO A 507 6.91 22.58 -11.95
N GLU A 508 7.66 23.31 -11.12
CA GLU A 508 9.11 23.20 -11.01
C GLU A 508 9.60 22.33 -9.86
N GLY A 509 8.70 21.85 -9.01
CA GLY A 509 9.08 21.09 -7.83
C GLY A 509 8.98 19.58 -7.96
N PRO A 510 9.29 18.85 -6.87
CA PRO A 510 9.23 17.40 -6.87
C PRO A 510 7.79 16.89 -6.94
N PRO A 511 7.58 15.68 -7.50
CA PRO A 511 6.30 15.00 -7.38
C PRO A 511 5.94 14.82 -5.89
N PHE A 512 4.64 14.69 -5.62
CA PHE A 512 4.16 14.44 -4.26
C PHE A 512 4.70 13.12 -3.72
N ASP A 513 5.42 13.19 -2.60
CA ASP A 513 5.81 12.02 -1.83
C ASP A 513 4.82 11.82 -0.65
N PRO A 514 3.86 10.87 -0.76
CA PRO A 514 2.87 10.63 0.28
C PRO A 514 3.48 10.17 1.60
N HIS A 515 4.73 9.71 1.58
CA HIS A 515 5.40 9.15 2.73
C HIS A 515 5.94 10.21 3.65
N ARG A 516 6.69 11.16 3.09
CA ARG A 516 7.33 12.22 3.87
C ARG A 516 6.38 13.40 4.07
N GLU A 517 5.56 13.70 3.07
CA GLU A 517 4.83 14.97 3.00
C GLU A 517 3.33 14.83 3.32
N GLY A 518 2.79 13.62 3.21
CA GLY A 518 1.37 13.35 3.41
C GLY A 518 0.92 13.46 4.87
N CYS A 519 -0.11 14.25 5.13
CA CYS A 519 -0.80 14.34 6.41
C CYS A 519 -2.24 13.86 6.26
N ALA A 520 -2.66 12.88 7.09
CA ALA A 520 -4.04 12.41 7.08
C ALA A 520 -4.95 13.41 7.80
N VAL A 521 -5.98 13.91 7.10
CA VAL A 521 -6.91 14.94 7.60
C VAL A 521 -8.34 14.51 7.31
N SER A 522 -9.25 14.58 8.27
CA SER A 522 -10.67 14.28 7.98
C SER A 522 -11.21 15.23 6.91
N ALA A 523 -11.93 14.71 5.92
CA ALA A 523 -12.49 15.51 4.81
C ALA A 523 -13.22 16.76 5.31
N ASN A 524 -14.07 16.63 6.34
CA ASN A 524 -14.83 17.74 6.92
C ASN A 524 -13.95 18.86 7.49
N ARG A 525 -12.84 18.53 8.15
CA ARG A 525 -11.91 19.52 8.71
C ARG A 525 -11.16 20.27 7.61
N LEU A 526 -10.78 19.59 6.53
CA LEU A 526 -10.21 20.27 5.37
C LEU A 526 -11.25 21.18 4.70
N SER A 527 -12.48 20.69 4.50
CA SER A 527 -13.58 21.49 3.97
C SER A 527 -13.86 22.73 4.82
N ALA A 528 -13.78 22.61 6.15
CA ALA A 528 -13.91 23.74 7.07
C ALA A 528 -12.80 24.78 6.84
N LEU A 529 -11.51 24.37 6.84
CA LEU A 529 -10.38 25.27 6.57
C LEU A 529 -10.51 25.96 5.20
N LEU A 530 -10.90 25.22 4.15
CA LEU A 530 -11.11 25.77 2.82
C LEU A 530 -12.31 26.72 2.74
N GLY A 531 -13.30 26.56 3.63
CA GLY A 531 -14.49 27.40 3.73
C GLY A 531 -14.28 28.72 4.49
N GLU A 532 -13.28 28.78 5.38
CA GLU A 532 -13.01 29.97 6.21
C GLU A 532 -12.55 31.19 5.40
N THR A 533 -11.78 30.96 4.33
CA THR A 533 -11.17 32.05 3.54
C THR A 533 -11.66 32.06 2.10
N LYS A 534 -12.21 33.20 1.66
CA LYS A 534 -12.72 33.38 0.30
C LYS A 534 -11.57 33.25 -0.73
N GLY A 535 -11.70 32.29 -1.65
CA GLY A 535 -10.70 32.02 -2.68
C GLY A 535 -9.74 30.88 -2.34
N SER A 536 -9.77 30.34 -1.11
CA SER A 536 -9.06 29.11 -0.77
C SER A 536 -9.50 27.94 -1.67
N ARG A 537 -8.52 27.18 -2.13
CA ARG A 537 -8.69 26.00 -2.97
C ARG A 537 -7.71 24.93 -2.51
N ALA A 538 -8.14 23.68 -2.64
CA ALA A 538 -7.22 22.56 -2.74
C ALA A 538 -7.05 22.19 -4.22
N TRP A 539 -6.07 21.36 -4.54
CA TRP A 539 -5.81 20.90 -5.90
C TRP A 539 -5.61 19.40 -5.92
N ARG A 540 -6.26 18.70 -6.87
CA ARG A 540 -5.99 17.28 -7.16
C ARG A 540 -5.26 17.15 -8.48
N TRP A 541 -4.45 16.11 -8.62
CA TRP A 541 -3.87 15.76 -9.92
C TRP A 541 -4.91 15.02 -10.76
N ASP A 542 -5.12 15.45 -12.00
CA ASP A 542 -5.95 14.76 -12.99
C ASP A 542 -5.03 14.12 -14.03
N TYR A 543 -5.04 12.79 -14.13
CA TYR A 543 -4.09 12.00 -14.91
C TYR A 543 -4.33 12.06 -16.43
N ASP A 544 -5.56 12.36 -16.86
CA ASP A 544 -5.98 12.24 -18.26
C ASP A 544 -6.24 13.60 -18.95
N ARG A 545 -6.09 14.69 -18.20
CA ARG A 545 -6.35 16.02 -18.74
C ARG A 545 -5.35 16.37 -19.85
N ARG A 546 -5.81 17.13 -20.87
CA ARG A 546 -5.02 17.58 -22.03
C ARG A 546 -4.43 16.43 -22.86
N HIS A 547 -5.27 15.52 -23.36
CA HIS A 547 -4.84 14.37 -24.17
C HIS A 547 -3.91 13.40 -23.42
N GLY A 548 -4.16 13.17 -22.13
CA GLY A 548 -3.38 12.24 -21.32
C GLY A 548 -2.15 12.84 -20.64
N ASP A 549 -1.85 14.14 -20.80
CA ASP A 549 -0.64 14.83 -20.29
C ASP A 549 -0.72 15.31 -18.83
N GLY A 550 -1.91 15.21 -18.23
CA GLY A 550 -2.16 15.50 -16.83
C GLY A 550 -2.18 16.99 -16.46
N ALA A 551 -2.86 17.33 -15.36
CA ALA A 551 -2.83 18.68 -14.78
C ALA A 551 -3.36 18.73 -13.35
N TRP A 552 -2.91 19.72 -12.59
CA TRP A 552 -3.57 20.12 -11.33
C TRP A 552 -4.92 20.78 -11.64
N VAL A 553 -5.99 20.26 -11.03
CA VAL A 553 -7.36 20.81 -11.11
C VAL A 553 -7.82 21.28 -9.74
N PRO A 554 -8.50 22.45 -9.66
CA PRO A 554 -8.96 23.00 -8.40
C PRO A 554 -10.10 22.17 -7.81
N VAL A 555 -10.09 22.03 -6.49
CA VAL A 555 -11.12 21.35 -5.68
C VAL A 555 -11.63 22.35 -4.64
N SER A 556 -12.95 22.57 -4.64
CA SER A 556 -13.62 23.41 -3.64
C SER A 556 -14.00 22.63 -2.39
N ALA A 557 -14.36 23.33 -1.31
CA ALA A 557 -14.74 22.72 -0.03
C ALA A 557 -15.89 21.69 -0.15
N THR A 558 -16.82 21.89 -1.09
CA THR A 558 -17.96 20.98 -1.33
C THR A 558 -17.60 19.77 -2.18
N GLN A 559 -16.42 19.77 -2.81
CA GLN A 559 -15.91 18.70 -3.67
C GLN A 559 -14.87 17.82 -2.98
N VAL A 560 -14.45 18.16 -1.76
CA VAL A 560 -13.57 17.30 -0.96
C VAL A 560 -14.32 15.99 -0.68
N ARG A 561 -13.69 14.86 -1.02
CA ARG A 561 -14.19 13.52 -0.73
C ARG A 561 -13.08 12.72 -0.03
N PRO A 562 -13.42 11.81 0.90
CA PRO A 562 -12.45 10.88 1.49
C PRO A 562 -11.60 10.17 0.43
N GLY A 563 -10.37 9.80 0.79
CA GLY A 563 -9.42 9.10 -0.10
C GLY A 563 -8.68 10.00 -1.10
N MET A 564 -9.12 11.23 -1.32
CA MET A 564 -8.40 12.17 -2.18
C MET A 564 -7.02 12.53 -1.61
N ALA A 565 -6.02 12.62 -2.49
CA ALA A 565 -4.77 13.32 -2.23
C ALA A 565 -4.89 14.76 -2.73
N LEU A 566 -4.73 15.73 -1.83
CA LEU A 566 -5.02 17.13 -2.07
C LEU A 566 -3.82 18.01 -1.71
N MET A 567 -3.37 18.78 -2.68
CA MET A 567 -2.37 19.82 -2.50
C MET A 567 -3.03 21.10 -1.99
N ILE A 568 -2.46 21.71 -0.96
CA ILE A 568 -2.84 23.06 -0.50
C ILE A 568 -1.64 23.99 -0.52
N ARG A 569 -1.88 25.30 -0.68
CA ARG A 569 -0.80 26.28 -0.65
C ARG A 569 -0.27 26.39 0.78
N ALA A 570 1.06 26.43 0.93
CA ALA A 570 1.74 26.48 2.22
C ALA A 570 1.26 27.64 3.12
N SER A 571 0.95 28.78 2.50
CA SER A 571 0.42 29.98 3.14
C SER A 571 -1.04 29.88 3.61
N GLN A 572 -1.79 28.85 3.21
CA GLN A 572 -3.16 28.60 3.73
C GLN A 572 -3.15 27.95 5.12
N GLY A 573 -2.00 27.44 5.57
CA GLY A 573 -1.79 26.89 6.90
C GLY A 573 -2.51 25.56 7.20
N GLY A 574 -2.93 25.40 8.46
CA GLY A 574 -3.61 24.22 8.98
C GLY A 574 -2.72 23.18 9.66
N TYR A 575 -1.41 23.42 9.77
CA TYR A 575 -0.45 22.42 10.26
C TYR A 575 0.69 23.03 11.06
N ALA A 576 1.01 22.44 12.21
CA ALA A 576 2.16 22.81 13.04
C ALA A 576 3.03 21.58 13.33
N PRO A 577 4.37 21.63 13.14
CA PRO A 577 5.24 20.45 13.28
C PRO A 577 5.16 19.70 14.61
N ARG A 578 4.88 20.40 15.73
CA ARG A 578 4.76 19.78 17.07
C ARG A 578 3.35 19.29 17.42
N LEU A 579 2.33 19.71 16.67
CA LEU A 579 0.92 19.39 16.95
C LEU A 579 0.26 18.56 15.84
N GLY A 580 0.86 18.50 14.65
CA GLY A 580 0.27 17.92 13.46
C GLY A 580 -0.77 18.84 12.83
N TRP A 581 -1.84 18.27 12.28
CA TRP A 581 -2.98 19.03 11.76
C TRP A 581 -3.70 19.77 12.88
N THR A 582 -3.72 21.11 12.79
CA THR A 582 -4.42 22.00 13.72
C THR A 582 -5.71 22.55 13.13
N GLY A 583 -5.81 22.61 11.79
CA GLY A 583 -6.91 23.25 11.09
C GLY A 583 -6.97 24.77 11.27
N ARG A 584 -5.90 25.41 11.76
CA ARG A 584 -5.84 26.87 11.93
C ARG A 584 -5.03 27.50 10.79
N ALA A 585 -5.60 28.49 10.10
CA ALA A 585 -4.92 29.19 9.01
C ALA A 585 -3.61 29.90 9.43
N ALA A 586 -3.47 30.25 10.71
CA ALA A 586 -2.27 30.88 11.25
C ALA A 586 -1.05 29.92 11.35
N ASP A 587 -1.28 28.60 11.35
CA ASP A 587 -0.20 27.63 11.40
C ASP A 587 0.28 27.31 9.98
N VAL A 588 1.14 28.20 9.45
CA VAL A 588 1.71 28.11 8.08
C VAL A 588 2.94 27.21 8.02
N VAL A 589 3.24 26.76 6.80
CA VAL A 589 4.33 25.83 6.53
C VAL A 589 5.44 26.57 5.81
N GLU A 590 6.57 26.81 6.48
CA GLU A 590 7.60 27.73 5.96
C GLU A 590 8.49 27.10 4.87
N ASP A 591 8.73 25.78 4.88
CA ASP A 591 9.68 25.09 3.99
C ASP A 591 9.06 24.17 2.94
N ALA A 592 7.87 24.51 2.43
CA ALA A 592 7.21 23.67 1.40
C ALA A 592 7.83 23.90 -0.01
N PRO A 593 8.16 22.83 -0.76
CA PRO A 593 8.73 22.98 -2.10
C PRO A 593 7.68 23.50 -3.13
N PRO A 594 8.10 23.92 -4.34
CA PRO A 594 7.17 24.28 -5.41
C PRO A 594 6.37 23.07 -5.91
N PRO A 595 5.21 23.28 -6.57
CA PRO A 595 4.42 22.17 -7.11
C PRO A 595 5.20 21.46 -8.23
N GLY A 596 5.16 20.12 -8.23
CA GLY A 596 5.66 19.31 -9.33
C GLY A 596 4.52 18.77 -10.19
N ASN A 597 4.81 18.38 -11.42
CA ASN A 597 3.87 17.58 -12.20
C ASN A 597 3.74 16.18 -11.58
N GLY A 598 2.50 15.67 -11.52
CA GLY A 598 2.27 14.25 -11.24
C GLY A 598 2.51 13.40 -12.50
N ARG A 599 2.40 12.08 -12.37
CA ARG A 599 2.42 11.18 -13.53
C ARG A 599 1.15 11.34 -14.37
N ALA A 600 1.28 11.35 -15.68
CA ALA A 600 0.19 11.41 -16.63
C ALA A 600 -0.14 10.01 -17.21
N TRP A 601 -1.29 9.88 -17.89
CA TRP A 601 -1.65 8.63 -18.57
C TRP A 601 -0.88 8.41 -19.87
N SER A 602 -0.43 9.48 -20.53
CA SER A 602 0.44 9.40 -21.71
C SER A 602 1.88 9.04 -21.36
N ASP A 603 2.31 9.25 -20.10
CA ASP A 603 3.68 8.97 -19.66
C ASP A 603 4.03 7.48 -19.82
N ASP A 604 5.19 7.23 -20.43
CA ASP A 604 5.84 5.91 -20.48
C ASP A 604 7.29 6.03 -19.97
N PRO A 605 7.49 6.20 -18.66
CA PRO A 605 8.80 6.46 -18.09
C PRO A 605 9.76 5.26 -18.20
N ARG A 606 9.26 4.06 -18.54
CA ARG A 606 10.10 2.90 -18.82
C ARG A 606 10.53 2.81 -20.29
N THR A 607 10.07 3.72 -21.15
CA THR A 607 10.71 3.96 -22.44
C THR A 607 11.90 4.92 -22.31
N GLU A 608 11.86 5.87 -21.35
CA GLU A 608 12.93 6.84 -21.05
C GLU A 608 13.98 6.26 -20.09
N LEU A 609 14.82 5.35 -20.59
CA LEU A 609 15.88 4.67 -19.82
C LEU A 609 17.25 5.21 -20.18
N SER A 610 18.28 4.98 -19.36
CA SER A 610 19.65 5.50 -19.56
C SER A 610 20.38 5.05 -20.85
N TYR A 611 19.68 4.43 -21.80
CA TYR A 611 20.22 3.79 -22.99
C TYR A 611 19.20 3.74 -24.14
N TRP A 612 19.71 3.55 -25.35
CA TRP A 612 18.93 3.12 -26.51
C TRP A 612 18.98 1.61 -26.67
N ALA A 613 17.84 1.00 -27.00
CA ALA A 613 17.74 -0.40 -27.39
C ALA A 613 16.80 -0.58 -28.59
N THR A 614 17.16 -1.48 -29.50
CA THR A 614 16.34 -1.81 -30.65
C THR A 614 15.07 -2.55 -30.22
N LEU A 615 14.02 -2.44 -31.04
CA LEU A 615 12.78 -3.17 -30.81
C LEU A 615 13.00 -4.68 -30.79
N SER A 616 13.74 -5.23 -31.77
CA SER A 616 14.02 -6.67 -31.85
C SER A 616 14.69 -7.20 -30.57
N THR A 617 15.75 -6.52 -30.10
CA THR A 617 16.45 -6.90 -28.86
C THR A 617 15.48 -6.92 -27.68
N HIS A 618 14.68 -5.87 -27.50
CA HIS A 618 13.77 -5.77 -26.37
C HIS A 618 12.67 -6.84 -26.39
N LEU A 619 12.10 -7.14 -27.57
CA LEU A 619 11.08 -8.18 -27.72
C LEU A 619 11.65 -9.58 -27.39
N ASP A 620 12.87 -9.89 -27.84
CA ASP A 620 13.53 -11.17 -27.55
C ASP A 620 13.95 -11.29 -26.07
N ASP A 621 14.46 -10.21 -25.46
CA ASP A 621 14.78 -10.18 -24.03
C ASP A 621 13.52 -10.41 -23.18
N THR A 622 12.42 -9.75 -23.54
CA THR A 622 11.14 -9.86 -22.83
C THR A 622 10.56 -11.27 -22.95
N LYS A 623 10.67 -11.89 -24.14
CA LYS A 623 10.33 -13.30 -24.35
C LYS A 623 11.15 -14.22 -23.44
N ALA A 624 12.47 -14.04 -23.38
CA ALA A 624 13.36 -14.87 -22.58
C ALA A 624 13.12 -14.72 -21.07
N GLN A 625 12.68 -13.53 -20.60
CA GLN A 625 12.25 -13.34 -19.21
C GLN A 625 10.92 -14.03 -18.94
N ALA A 626 9.96 -13.95 -19.87
CA ALA A 626 8.67 -14.64 -19.73
C ALA A 626 8.84 -16.17 -19.71
N GLU A 627 9.68 -16.74 -20.57
CA GLU A 627 10.00 -18.18 -20.58
C GLU A 627 10.53 -18.65 -19.22
N ARG A 628 11.46 -17.89 -18.63
CA ARG A 628 11.99 -18.18 -17.29
C ARG A 628 10.91 -18.10 -16.20
N LEU A 629 10.03 -17.10 -16.27
CA LEU A 629 8.94 -16.95 -15.30
C LEU A 629 7.94 -18.10 -15.37
N VAL A 630 7.45 -18.44 -16.57
CA VAL A 630 6.43 -19.49 -16.72
C VAL A 630 6.96 -20.87 -16.36
N GLU A 631 8.25 -21.13 -16.60
CA GLU A 631 8.93 -22.34 -16.16
C GLU A 631 9.07 -22.40 -14.64
N ALA A 632 9.58 -21.34 -14.01
CA ALA A 632 9.78 -21.28 -12.56
C ALA A 632 8.46 -21.36 -11.76
N LEU A 633 7.37 -20.86 -12.35
CA LEU A 633 6.01 -20.90 -11.79
C LEU A 633 5.23 -22.16 -12.18
N ALA A 634 5.78 -23.01 -13.06
CA ALA A 634 5.15 -24.23 -13.56
C ALA A 634 3.73 -24.02 -14.11
N LEU A 635 3.53 -22.98 -14.93
CA LEU A 635 2.22 -22.68 -15.51
C LEU A 635 1.78 -23.77 -16.51
N SER A 636 0.47 -23.99 -16.63
CA SER A 636 -0.07 -24.91 -17.64
C SER A 636 0.35 -24.50 -19.06
N PRO A 637 0.58 -25.44 -20.00
CA PRO A 637 1.11 -25.13 -21.32
C PRO A 637 0.36 -24.03 -22.09
N ALA A 638 -0.98 -24.06 -22.08
CA ALA A 638 -1.79 -23.05 -22.77
C ALA A 638 -1.62 -21.63 -22.20
N ILE A 639 -1.56 -21.51 -20.87
CA ILE A 639 -1.34 -20.24 -20.18
C ILE A 639 0.12 -19.77 -20.37
N ALA A 640 1.08 -20.68 -20.25
CA ALA A 640 2.50 -20.39 -20.44
C ALA A 640 2.77 -19.81 -21.84
N GLN A 641 2.21 -20.45 -22.88
CA GLN A 641 2.30 -19.99 -24.25
C GLN A 641 1.69 -18.60 -24.42
N ALA A 642 0.50 -18.35 -23.87
CA ALA A 642 -0.15 -17.05 -23.96
C ALA A 642 0.66 -15.91 -23.31
N VAL A 643 1.29 -16.17 -22.15
CA VAL A 643 2.16 -15.20 -21.46
C VAL A 643 3.43 -14.93 -22.29
N VAL A 644 4.07 -15.97 -22.85
CA VAL A 644 5.28 -15.83 -23.66
C VAL A 644 5.00 -15.07 -24.97
N ASP A 645 3.90 -15.39 -25.66
CA ASP A 645 3.50 -14.69 -26.88
C ASP A 645 3.15 -13.23 -26.61
N ALA A 646 2.38 -12.97 -25.55
CA ALA A 646 2.07 -11.61 -25.13
C ALA A 646 3.34 -10.82 -24.82
N ALA A 647 4.24 -11.38 -24.00
CA ALA A 647 5.51 -10.76 -23.64
C ALA A 647 6.39 -10.46 -24.87
N ARG A 648 6.46 -11.40 -25.83
CA ARG A 648 7.25 -11.22 -27.05
C ARG A 648 6.72 -10.12 -27.96
N PHE A 649 5.41 -9.88 -28.01
CA PHE A 649 4.80 -8.95 -28.98
C PHE A 649 4.16 -7.71 -28.34
N HIS A 650 4.22 -7.54 -27.02
CA HIS A 650 3.56 -6.46 -26.29
C HIS A 650 3.93 -5.06 -26.80
N ASP A 651 5.18 -4.88 -27.23
CA ASP A 651 5.77 -3.61 -27.68
C ASP A 651 5.87 -3.51 -29.21
N LEU A 652 5.33 -4.47 -29.98
CA LEU A 652 5.38 -4.46 -31.44
C LEU A 652 4.84 -3.14 -32.04
N GLY A 653 3.79 -2.58 -31.44
CA GLY A 653 3.19 -1.30 -31.81
C GLY A 653 4.14 -0.10 -31.71
N LYS A 654 5.29 -0.21 -31.04
CA LYS A 654 6.33 0.83 -31.07
C LYS A 654 6.92 1.03 -32.46
N ALA A 655 6.82 0.04 -33.35
CA ALA A 655 7.16 0.18 -34.76
C ALA A 655 6.28 1.19 -35.51
N HIS A 656 5.16 1.63 -34.92
CA HIS A 656 4.28 2.60 -35.56
C HIS A 656 5.02 3.93 -35.85
N PRO A 657 4.92 4.50 -37.06
CA PRO A 657 5.66 5.70 -37.45
C PRO A 657 5.47 6.90 -36.51
N GLN A 658 4.23 7.11 -36.03
CA GLN A 658 3.93 8.16 -35.05
C GLN A 658 4.75 8.01 -33.75
N TRP A 659 4.91 6.77 -33.26
CA TRP A 659 5.67 6.50 -32.03
C TRP A 659 7.17 6.72 -32.26
N GLN A 660 7.73 6.16 -33.34
CA GLN A 660 9.14 6.36 -33.70
C GLN A 660 9.48 7.83 -33.95
N SER A 661 8.56 8.63 -34.51
CA SER A 661 8.77 10.07 -34.75
C SER A 661 8.82 10.91 -33.48
N ALA A 662 8.29 10.40 -32.37
CA ALA A 662 8.30 11.10 -31.09
C ALA A 662 9.60 10.87 -30.29
N LEU A 663 10.41 9.88 -30.68
CA LEU A 663 11.65 9.56 -29.97
C LEU A 663 12.71 10.67 -30.15
N PRO A 664 13.49 10.94 -29.10
CA PRO A 664 14.53 11.94 -29.16
C PRO A 664 15.79 11.43 -29.85
N GLY A 665 16.09 11.97 -31.03
CA GLY A 665 17.28 11.63 -31.81
C GLY A 665 17.24 10.21 -32.37
N ARG A 666 17.88 10.01 -33.53
CA ARG A 666 18.10 8.68 -34.09
C ARG A 666 19.55 8.29 -33.85
N VAL A 667 19.75 7.12 -33.24
CA VAL A 667 21.09 6.52 -33.12
C VAL A 667 21.50 5.88 -34.45
N ASN A 668 20.53 5.35 -35.19
CA ASN A 668 20.65 4.70 -36.49
C ASN A 668 19.27 4.60 -37.17
N ASP A 669 19.18 3.88 -38.30
CA ASP A 669 17.92 3.62 -39.01
C ASP A 669 17.07 2.49 -38.38
N ASP A 670 17.49 1.92 -37.25
CA ASP A 670 16.74 0.85 -36.60
C ASP A 670 15.47 1.36 -35.91
N THR A 671 14.50 0.47 -35.79
CA THR A 671 13.32 0.70 -34.94
C THR A 671 13.72 0.54 -33.48
N LEU A 672 13.48 1.57 -32.67
CA LEU A 672 13.88 1.59 -31.27
C LEU A 672 12.70 1.23 -30.35
N ALA A 673 13.00 0.61 -29.20
CA ALA A 673 12.01 0.37 -28.15
C ALA A 673 12.20 1.27 -26.92
N LYS A 674 13.44 1.68 -26.65
CA LYS A 674 13.84 2.47 -25.47
C LYS A 674 14.79 3.58 -25.91
N ALA A 675 14.76 4.72 -25.23
CA ALA A 675 15.66 5.84 -25.47
C ALA A 675 16.02 6.60 -24.19
N PRO A 676 17.16 7.31 -24.16
CA PRO A 676 17.56 8.22 -23.09
C PRO A 676 16.55 9.32 -22.77
N PRO A 677 16.41 9.71 -21.49
CA PRO A 677 15.72 10.93 -21.13
C PRO A 677 16.41 12.14 -21.76
N VAL A 678 15.62 13.14 -22.14
CA VAL A 678 16.13 14.36 -22.77
C VAL A 678 16.07 15.53 -21.83
N LEU A 679 17.17 16.25 -21.71
CA LEU A 679 17.20 17.60 -21.18
C LEU A 679 17.01 18.59 -22.32
N ALA A 680 16.04 19.49 -22.18
CA ALA A 680 15.83 20.62 -23.08
C ALA A 680 16.16 21.93 -22.36
N VAL A 681 17.01 22.76 -22.97
CA VAL A 681 17.42 24.07 -22.45
C VAL A 681 17.16 25.12 -23.51
N THR A 682 16.22 26.01 -23.24
CA THR A 682 15.91 27.15 -24.09
C THR A 682 16.81 28.31 -23.69
N VAL A 683 17.63 28.76 -24.64
CA VAL A 683 18.66 29.79 -24.42
C VAL A 683 18.44 30.98 -25.34
N GLN A 684 19.00 32.11 -24.95
CA GLN A 684 19.15 33.27 -25.83
C GLN A 684 20.32 33.01 -26.81
N PRO A 685 20.18 33.35 -28.11
CA PRO A 685 21.19 33.12 -29.15
C PRO A 685 22.63 33.46 -28.81
N GLU A 686 22.83 34.61 -28.20
CA GLU A 686 24.13 35.14 -27.80
C GLU A 686 24.82 34.31 -26.72
N HIS A 687 24.08 33.52 -25.93
CA HIS A 687 24.59 32.71 -24.82
C HIS A 687 24.75 31.22 -25.18
N ARG A 688 24.42 30.82 -26.41
CA ARG A 688 24.48 29.41 -26.85
C ARG A 688 25.83 28.75 -26.59
N GLY A 689 26.93 29.43 -26.95
CA GLY A 689 28.29 28.89 -26.77
C GLY A 689 28.67 28.65 -25.31
N ASP A 690 28.35 29.61 -24.44
CA ASP A 690 28.62 29.53 -23.00
C ASP A 690 27.83 28.39 -22.35
N ILE A 691 26.56 28.23 -22.72
CA ILE A 691 25.72 27.14 -22.22
C ILE A 691 26.21 25.78 -22.73
N MET A 692 26.61 25.66 -24.00
CA MET A 692 27.19 24.40 -24.51
C MET A 692 28.46 24.00 -23.73
N ALA A 693 29.38 24.93 -23.49
CA ALA A 693 30.59 24.65 -22.71
C ALA A 693 30.31 24.30 -21.24
N HIS A 694 29.33 24.98 -20.62
CA HIS A 694 28.89 24.63 -19.27
C HIS A 694 28.29 23.22 -19.23
N MET A 695 27.44 22.88 -20.21
CA MET A 695 26.82 21.55 -20.29
C MET A 695 27.84 20.44 -20.54
N GLU A 696 28.88 20.67 -21.34
CA GLU A 696 30.00 19.71 -21.49
C GLU A 696 30.68 19.41 -20.14
N THR A 697 30.87 20.44 -19.31
CA THR A 697 31.45 20.29 -17.97
C THR A 697 30.49 19.59 -17.01
N LEU A 698 29.23 20.01 -16.97
CA LEU A 698 28.19 19.49 -16.09
C LEU A 698 27.90 18.00 -16.35
N LEU A 699 27.92 17.60 -17.62
CA LEU A 699 27.56 16.24 -18.04
C LEU A 699 28.77 15.29 -18.13
N GLY A 700 30.00 15.80 -18.12
CA GLY A 700 31.22 15.00 -18.00
C GLY A 700 31.39 13.91 -19.07
N GLY A 701 30.84 14.11 -20.28
CA GLY A 701 30.85 13.11 -21.35
C GLY A 701 29.85 11.96 -21.18
N HIS A 702 28.85 12.10 -20.31
CA HIS A 702 27.78 11.11 -20.09
C HIS A 702 26.47 11.45 -20.83
N ALA A 703 26.59 12.17 -21.94
CA ALA A 703 25.46 12.64 -22.73
C ALA A 703 25.83 12.84 -24.19
N ASP A 704 24.84 12.70 -25.07
CA ASP A 704 24.95 13.02 -26.50
C ASP A 704 24.06 14.22 -26.82
N ALA A 705 24.61 15.22 -27.53
CA ALA A 705 23.84 16.37 -28.00
C ALA A 705 22.96 15.97 -29.20
N LEU A 706 21.74 16.47 -29.24
CA LEU A 706 20.80 16.27 -30.35
C LEU A 706 20.77 17.48 -31.29
N GLU A 707 20.56 17.23 -32.58
CA GLU A 707 20.34 18.31 -33.56
C GLU A 707 19.03 19.07 -33.25
N PRO A 708 18.99 20.40 -33.45
CA PRO A 708 17.78 21.19 -33.24
C PRO A 708 16.70 20.81 -34.26
N LEU A 709 15.48 20.52 -33.77
CA LEU A 709 14.38 19.96 -34.59
C LEU A 709 13.74 20.94 -35.58
N THR A 710 13.99 22.25 -35.48
CA THR A 710 13.49 23.24 -36.46
C THR A 710 14.26 24.57 -36.39
N PRO A 711 14.47 25.28 -37.51
CA PRO A 711 15.08 26.62 -37.51
C PRO A 711 14.15 27.66 -36.87
N GLY A 712 14.60 28.33 -35.80
CA GLY A 712 13.90 29.49 -35.21
C GLY A 712 13.64 29.43 -33.69
N GLU A 713 13.84 28.28 -33.05
CA GLU A 713 13.84 28.14 -31.58
C GLU A 713 15.22 27.65 -31.12
N GLU A 714 15.89 28.41 -30.27
CA GLU A 714 17.17 27.99 -29.66
C GLU A 714 16.95 27.13 -28.43
N THR A 715 16.33 25.97 -28.63
CA THR A 715 16.24 24.93 -27.61
C THR A 715 17.29 23.87 -27.90
N LEU A 716 18.34 23.87 -27.06
CA LEU A 716 19.39 22.86 -27.07
C LEU A 716 18.88 21.60 -26.35
N ARG A 717 19.26 20.41 -26.84
CA ARG A 717 18.79 19.14 -26.29
C ARG A 717 19.94 18.15 -26.10
N TRP A 718 19.89 17.41 -24.99
CA TRP A 718 20.86 16.36 -24.66
C TRP A 718 20.16 15.10 -24.19
N CYS A 719 20.58 13.95 -24.73
CA CYS A 719 20.24 12.63 -24.21
C CYS A 719 21.14 12.33 -23.01
N LEU A 720 20.54 12.03 -21.85
CA LEU A 720 21.26 11.86 -20.60
C LEU A 720 21.30 10.41 -20.16
N ARG A 721 22.42 9.97 -19.55
CA ARG A 721 22.43 8.71 -18.79
C ARG A 721 21.54 8.78 -17.55
N GLN A 722 21.45 9.93 -16.91
CA GLN A 722 20.65 10.14 -15.70
C GLN A 722 20.05 11.53 -15.72
N ASN A 723 18.82 11.66 -15.20
CA ASN A 723 18.20 12.96 -15.02
C ASN A 723 19.03 13.82 -14.05
N LEU A 724 19.23 15.09 -14.42
CA LEU A 724 19.74 16.09 -13.50
C LEU A 724 18.86 16.17 -12.26
N ASN A 725 19.49 16.20 -11.08
CA ASN A 725 18.78 16.41 -9.83
C ASN A 725 18.28 17.86 -9.71
N ARG A 726 17.46 18.12 -8.68
CA ARG A 726 16.85 19.44 -8.46
C ARG A 726 17.88 20.58 -8.35
N LEU A 727 19.01 20.34 -7.66
CA LEU A 727 20.04 21.35 -7.47
C LEU A 727 20.74 21.67 -8.80
N GLN A 728 21.07 20.64 -9.58
CA GLN A 728 21.67 20.79 -10.90
C GLN A 728 20.74 21.54 -11.89
N LEU A 729 19.45 21.22 -11.89
CA LEU A 729 18.47 21.96 -12.71
C LEU A 729 18.34 23.42 -12.26
N GLN A 730 18.36 23.68 -10.96
CA GLN A 730 18.26 25.03 -10.43
C GLN A 730 19.51 25.86 -10.78
N GLU A 731 20.71 25.29 -10.64
CA GLU A 731 21.95 25.90 -11.08
C GLU A 731 21.89 26.28 -12.57
N LEU A 732 21.49 25.33 -13.43
CA LEU A 732 21.35 25.55 -14.86
C LEU A 732 20.37 26.69 -15.20
N ARG A 733 19.25 26.79 -14.47
CA ARG A 733 18.25 27.87 -14.65
C ARG A 733 18.76 29.24 -14.23
N THR A 734 19.80 29.31 -13.39
CA THR A 734 20.38 30.59 -12.94
C THR A 734 21.44 31.14 -13.90
N LEU A 735 21.84 30.37 -14.91
CA LEU A 735 22.86 30.81 -15.87
C LEU A 735 22.32 31.95 -16.76
N PRO A 736 23.17 32.97 -17.06
CA PRO A 736 22.81 34.03 -17.99
C PRO A 736 22.34 33.48 -19.34
N GLY A 737 21.21 34.00 -19.85
CA GLY A 737 20.66 33.61 -21.14
C GLY A 737 19.76 32.37 -21.12
N VAL A 738 19.71 31.59 -20.04
CA VAL A 738 18.77 30.46 -19.92
C VAL A 738 17.37 30.98 -19.61
N ARG A 739 16.41 30.72 -20.49
CA ARG A 739 14.98 31.05 -20.27
C ARG A 739 14.24 29.90 -19.61
N GLN A 740 14.59 28.67 -19.96
CA GLN A 740 13.96 27.47 -19.43
C GLN A 740 14.96 26.31 -19.48
N ALA A 741 14.94 25.46 -18.46
CA ALA A 741 15.66 24.19 -18.45
C ALA A 741 14.80 23.12 -17.75
N SER A 742 14.49 22.04 -18.47
CA SER A 742 13.65 20.96 -17.97
C SER A 742 13.88 19.67 -18.75
N HIS A 743 13.61 18.54 -18.11
CA HIS A 743 13.49 17.27 -18.82
C HIS A 743 12.27 17.31 -19.76
N ALA A 744 12.49 16.99 -21.02
CA ALA A 744 11.43 16.86 -22.02
C ALA A 744 10.76 15.51 -21.83
N ALA A 745 9.46 15.51 -21.54
CA ALA A 745 8.69 14.28 -21.41
C ALA A 745 8.42 13.64 -22.78
N PHE A 746 8.73 12.36 -22.93
CA PHE A 746 8.35 11.56 -24.10
C PHE A 746 6.83 11.38 -24.18
N ARG A 747 6.23 11.87 -25.26
CA ARG A 747 4.77 11.86 -25.48
C ARG A 747 4.43 11.42 -26.91
N PRO A 748 4.34 10.10 -27.18
CA PRO A 748 4.06 9.59 -28.52
C PRO A 748 2.60 9.81 -28.97
N ARG A 749 1.70 10.17 -28.02
CA ARG A 749 0.25 10.38 -28.24
C ARG A 749 -0.43 9.18 -28.92
N LEU A 750 0.14 7.99 -28.74
CA LEU A 750 -0.37 6.71 -29.24
C LEU A 750 -0.07 5.67 -28.17
N ARG A 751 -1.06 4.82 -27.88
CA ARG A 751 -0.89 3.62 -27.05
C ARG A 751 -0.33 2.50 -27.90
N HIS A 752 0.98 2.25 -27.81
CA HIS A 752 1.62 1.21 -28.60
C HIS A 752 1.11 -0.18 -28.21
N GLU A 753 0.66 -0.39 -26.96
CA GLU A 753 0.03 -1.62 -26.50
C GLU A 753 -1.24 -1.97 -27.29
N VAL A 754 -1.98 -0.95 -27.74
CA VAL A 754 -3.17 -1.13 -28.59
C VAL A 754 -2.77 -1.51 -30.00
N ALA A 755 -1.79 -0.81 -30.59
CA ALA A 755 -1.29 -1.17 -31.92
C ALA A 755 -0.73 -2.61 -31.96
N SER A 756 -0.03 -3.05 -30.90
CA SER A 756 0.39 -4.45 -30.74
C SER A 756 -0.79 -5.41 -30.71
N ALA A 757 -1.82 -5.12 -29.92
CA ALA A 757 -3.00 -5.98 -29.80
C ALA A 757 -3.79 -6.08 -31.12
N LEU A 758 -3.97 -4.98 -31.85
CA LEU A 758 -4.61 -4.96 -33.17
C LEU A 758 -3.81 -5.80 -34.19
N ALA A 759 -2.47 -5.71 -34.15
CA ALA A 759 -1.58 -6.51 -35.00
C ALA A 759 -1.66 -8.01 -34.67
N MET A 760 -1.61 -8.35 -33.37
CA MET A 760 -1.71 -9.73 -32.93
C MET A 760 -3.09 -10.33 -33.22
N TRP A 761 -4.17 -9.54 -33.11
CA TRP A 761 -5.51 -10.00 -33.45
C TRP A 761 -5.65 -10.29 -34.95
N ALA A 762 -5.13 -9.42 -35.82
CA ALA A 762 -5.15 -9.64 -37.26
C ALA A 762 -4.38 -10.92 -37.67
N ALA A 763 -3.25 -11.18 -37.02
CA ALA A 763 -2.39 -12.33 -37.31
C ALA A 763 -2.77 -13.60 -36.51
N ARG A 764 -3.89 -13.57 -35.79
CA ARG A 764 -4.24 -14.57 -34.77
C ARG A 764 -4.34 -15.99 -35.33
N GLU A 765 -5.07 -16.19 -36.42
CA GLU A 765 -5.25 -17.51 -37.03
C GLU A 765 -3.97 -18.01 -37.69
N GLU A 766 -3.25 -17.13 -38.40
CA GLU A 766 -2.01 -17.45 -39.10
C GLU A 766 -0.89 -17.86 -38.13
N ARG A 767 -0.78 -17.14 -37.01
CA ARG A 767 0.33 -17.30 -36.05
C ARG A 767 -0.06 -18.06 -34.78
N GLY A 768 -1.32 -18.46 -34.65
CA GLY A 768 -1.82 -19.27 -33.54
C GLY A 768 -1.92 -18.53 -32.21
N PHE A 769 -2.12 -17.21 -32.21
CA PHE A 769 -2.27 -16.46 -30.97
C PHE A 769 -3.60 -16.81 -30.26
N SER A 770 -3.57 -16.98 -28.94
CA SER A 770 -4.80 -17.03 -28.16
C SER A 770 -5.35 -15.62 -27.91
N GLY A 771 -6.66 -15.48 -27.71
CA GLY A 771 -7.26 -14.22 -27.29
C GLY A 771 -6.75 -13.76 -25.92
N LEU A 772 -6.33 -14.69 -25.05
CA LEU A 772 -5.60 -14.37 -23.82
C LEU A 772 -4.26 -13.66 -24.13
N ALA A 773 -3.47 -14.14 -25.09
CA ALA A 773 -2.21 -13.49 -25.46
C ALA A 773 -2.42 -12.07 -25.96
N VAL A 774 -3.43 -11.86 -26.83
CA VAL A 774 -3.82 -10.54 -27.34
C VAL A 774 -4.25 -9.61 -26.20
N TYR A 775 -5.08 -10.12 -25.29
CA TYR A 775 -5.51 -9.36 -24.11
C TYR A 775 -4.33 -8.93 -23.24
N LEU A 776 -3.44 -9.87 -22.90
CA LEU A 776 -2.28 -9.61 -22.04
C LEU A 776 -1.31 -8.60 -22.67
N ALA A 777 -1.10 -8.66 -23.98
CA ALA A 777 -0.29 -7.69 -24.71
C ALA A 777 -0.88 -6.27 -24.63
N ALA A 778 -2.20 -6.11 -24.75
CA ALA A 778 -2.85 -4.80 -24.61
C ALA A 778 -2.79 -4.26 -23.18
N CYS A 779 -2.84 -5.14 -22.18
CA CYS A 779 -3.01 -4.75 -20.78
C CYS A 779 -1.69 -4.46 -20.05
N HIS A 780 -0.52 -4.66 -20.66
CA HIS A 780 0.76 -4.62 -19.95
C HIS A 780 1.07 -3.26 -19.29
N HIS A 781 0.54 -2.14 -19.82
CA HIS A 781 0.64 -0.82 -19.16
C HIS A 781 -0.43 -0.57 -18.09
N GLY A 782 -1.47 -1.41 -18.00
CA GLY A 782 -2.61 -1.24 -17.09
C GLY A 782 -3.56 -0.10 -17.48
N LYS A 783 -3.42 0.44 -18.70
CA LYS A 783 -4.18 1.60 -19.20
C LYS A 783 -5.34 1.21 -20.12
N VAL A 784 -5.27 0.04 -20.75
CA VAL A 784 -6.31 -0.58 -21.57
C VAL A 784 -6.61 -1.93 -20.93
N ARG A 785 -7.85 -2.15 -20.49
CA ARG A 785 -8.26 -3.40 -19.83
C ARG A 785 -9.67 -3.78 -20.23
N THR A 786 -10.67 -3.01 -19.81
CA THR A 786 -12.08 -3.34 -20.05
C THR A 786 -12.64 -2.75 -21.33
N VAL A 787 -12.13 -1.61 -21.78
CA VAL A 787 -12.63 -0.90 -22.97
C VAL A 787 -11.47 -0.51 -23.88
N LEU A 788 -11.66 -0.65 -25.18
CA LEU A 788 -10.70 -0.32 -26.24
C LEU A 788 -11.21 0.86 -27.06
N ARG A 789 -11.27 2.06 -26.47
CA ARG A 789 -11.80 3.26 -27.14
C ARG A 789 -11.00 4.53 -26.85
N SER A 790 -11.17 5.51 -27.74
CA SER A 790 -10.72 6.89 -27.51
C SER A 790 -11.77 7.73 -26.82
N ARG A 791 -11.34 8.72 -26.02
CA ARG A 791 -12.24 9.68 -25.35
C ARG A 791 -12.71 10.82 -26.29
N GLY A 792 -12.49 10.67 -27.60
CA GLY A 792 -12.94 11.53 -28.71
C GLY A 792 -12.01 11.40 -29.92
N GLY A 793 -12.54 11.46 -31.16
CA GLY A 793 -11.78 11.29 -32.41
C GLY A 793 -12.15 10.03 -33.21
N ASP A 794 -11.50 9.82 -34.36
CA ASP A 794 -11.67 8.66 -35.27
C ASP A 794 -10.48 7.67 -35.13
N ASP A 795 -9.97 7.53 -33.92
CA ASP A 795 -8.82 6.70 -33.56
C ASP A 795 -9.16 5.71 -32.44
N VAL A 796 -8.28 4.73 -32.20
CA VAL A 796 -8.39 3.75 -31.12
C VAL A 796 -7.23 3.94 -30.16
N CYS A 797 -7.49 4.62 -29.04
CA CYS A 797 -6.51 5.04 -28.06
C CYS A 797 -5.27 5.76 -28.64
N GLY A 798 -5.50 6.67 -29.59
CA GLY A 798 -4.45 7.40 -30.30
C GLY A 798 -3.86 6.66 -31.51
N VAL A 799 -4.28 5.42 -31.79
CA VAL A 799 -3.94 4.70 -33.02
C VAL A 799 -4.91 5.11 -34.14
N PRO A 800 -4.46 5.81 -35.19
CA PRO A 800 -5.33 6.26 -36.28
C PRO A 800 -5.95 5.07 -37.03
N ARG A 801 -7.27 5.10 -37.29
CA ARG A 801 -7.96 4.02 -38.04
C ARG A 801 -7.50 3.89 -39.51
N ASN A 802 -6.88 4.93 -40.06
CA ASN A 802 -6.30 4.89 -41.41
C ASN A 802 -4.90 4.22 -41.44
N SER A 803 -4.32 3.87 -40.29
CA SER A 803 -3.08 3.09 -40.23
C SER A 803 -3.36 1.65 -40.65
N GLN A 804 -2.93 1.24 -41.84
CA GLN A 804 -3.24 -0.09 -42.37
C GLN A 804 -2.32 -1.20 -41.82
N ALA A 805 -1.06 -0.86 -41.52
CA ALA A 805 -0.07 -1.82 -41.04
C ALA A 805 1.09 -1.13 -40.29
N ILE A 806 1.87 -1.93 -39.55
CA ILE A 806 3.18 -1.56 -39.01
C ILE A 806 4.25 -2.49 -39.59
N GLU A 807 5.46 -1.96 -39.80
CA GLU A 807 6.57 -2.69 -40.42
C GLU A 807 7.64 -3.02 -39.38
N HIS A 808 7.79 -4.31 -39.06
CA HIS A 808 8.85 -4.81 -38.20
C HIS A 808 9.06 -6.31 -38.42
N ASN A 809 10.19 -6.69 -39.01
CA ASN A 809 10.49 -8.07 -39.42
C ASN A 809 9.36 -8.70 -40.27
N GLY A 810 8.75 -7.88 -41.13
CA GLY A 810 7.54 -8.19 -41.89
C GLY A 810 6.43 -7.16 -41.65
N SER A 811 5.41 -7.20 -42.51
CA SER A 811 4.25 -6.32 -42.43
C SER A 811 3.19 -6.92 -41.50
N TRP A 812 2.64 -6.10 -40.61
CA TRP A 812 1.59 -6.49 -39.66
C TRP A 812 0.36 -5.63 -39.86
N THR A 813 -0.72 -6.22 -40.37
CA THR A 813 -2.02 -5.56 -40.52
C THR A 813 -2.64 -5.23 -39.17
N LEU A 814 -3.32 -4.09 -39.06
CA LEU A 814 -4.04 -3.70 -37.84
C LEU A 814 -5.55 -3.96 -38.01
N ALA A 815 -6.11 -4.85 -37.19
CA ALA A 815 -7.53 -5.22 -37.21
C ALA A 815 -8.37 -4.34 -36.28
N PHE A 816 -9.01 -3.29 -36.79
CA PHE A 816 -9.78 -2.32 -35.99
C PHE A 816 -11.19 -2.77 -35.61
N GLU A 817 -11.71 -3.85 -36.21
CA GLU A 817 -13.02 -4.42 -35.91
C GLU A 817 -13.14 -4.87 -34.45
N ILE A 818 -12.05 -5.35 -33.84
CA ILE A 818 -12.03 -5.73 -32.42
C ILE A 818 -12.26 -4.53 -31.48
N ALA A 819 -12.05 -3.30 -31.94
CA ALA A 819 -12.28 -2.10 -31.13
C ALA A 819 -13.77 -1.76 -30.94
N ALA A 820 -14.68 -2.51 -31.56
CA ALA A 820 -16.12 -2.37 -31.33
C ALA A 820 -16.50 -2.70 -29.88
N ASP A 821 -17.41 -1.90 -29.30
CA ASP A 821 -18.03 -2.22 -28.01
C ASP A 821 -19.10 -3.30 -28.23
N GLY A 822 -18.77 -4.54 -27.87
CA GLY A 822 -19.68 -5.69 -27.96
C GLY A 822 -19.29 -6.64 -29.08
N ALA A 823 -19.99 -6.58 -30.20
CA ALA A 823 -19.73 -7.39 -31.39
C ALA A 823 -20.27 -6.67 -32.63
N ASP A 824 -19.57 -6.83 -33.75
CA ASP A 824 -20.05 -6.41 -35.07
C ASP A 824 -20.92 -7.52 -35.67
N GLY A 825 -21.99 -7.14 -36.38
CA GLY A 825 -22.95 -8.09 -36.90
C GLY A 825 -24.27 -7.46 -37.37
N GLU A 826 -25.25 -8.30 -37.68
CA GLU A 826 -26.57 -7.88 -38.13
C GLU A 826 -27.71 -8.55 -37.34
N TRP A 827 -28.80 -7.82 -37.15
CA TRP A 827 -30.04 -8.38 -36.61
C TRP A 827 -30.74 -9.19 -37.70
N ILE A 828 -30.88 -10.49 -37.46
CA ILE A 828 -31.68 -11.41 -38.28
C ILE A 828 -32.92 -11.86 -37.51
N ASP A 829 -33.90 -12.48 -38.18
CA ASP A 829 -35.18 -12.90 -37.58
C ASP A 829 -35.03 -13.88 -36.39
N GLY A 830 -33.83 -14.43 -36.15
CA GLY A 830 -33.48 -15.31 -35.02
C GLY A 830 -32.60 -14.68 -33.93
N GLY A 831 -32.27 -13.39 -34.00
CA GLY A 831 -31.40 -12.70 -33.05
C GLY A 831 -30.28 -11.91 -33.70
N PHE A 832 -29.33 -11.42 -32.90
CA PHE A 832 -28.13 -10.75 -33.43
C PHE A 832 -27.12 -11.81 -33.89
N ARG A 833 -26.81 -11.85 -35.19
CA ARG A 833 -25.73 -12.69 -35.74
C ARG A 833 -24.42 -11.92 -35.63
N ILE A 834 -23.46 -12.46 -34.89
CA ILE A 834 -22.13 -11.89 -34.73
C ILE A 834 -21.30 -12.23 -35.97
N ASP A 835 -20.80 -11.21 -36.66
CA ASP A 835 -19.86 -11.34 -37.78
C ASP A 835 -18.40 -11.21 -37.29
N ALA A 836 -18.14 -10.39 -36.26
CA ALA A 836 -16.84 -10.31 -35.57
C ALA A 836 -16.99 -9.97 -34.08
N PRO A 837 -16.19 -10.56 -33.18
CA PRO A 837 -16.25 -10.25 -31.76
C PRO A 837 -15.56 -8.92 -31.44
N GLY A 838 -16.12 -8.17 -30.50
CA GLY A 838 -15.50 -6.95 -29.97
C GLY A 838 -14.66 -7.22 -28.71
N TRP A 839 -13.86 -6.22 -28.33
CA TRP A 839 -12.95 -6.26 -27.19
C TRP A 839 -13.67 -6.65 -25.89
N SER A 840 -14.82 -6.05 -25.62
CA SER A 840 -15.58 -6.34 -24.39
C SER A 840 -16.13 -7.77 -24.36
N GLY A 841 -16.34 -8.40 -25.53
CA GLY A 841 -16.68 -9.81 -25.63
C GLY A 841 -15.53 -10.72 -25.20
N ILE A 842 -14.32 -10.44 -25.68
CA ILE A 842 -13.09 -11.15 -25.28
C ILE A 842 -12.86 -11.02 -23.78
N VAL A 843 -12.93 -9.79 -23.26
CA VAL A 843 -12.73 -9.54 -21.81
C VAL A 843 -13.79 -10.26 -20.99
N ALA A 844 -15.06 -10.26 -21.41
CA ALA A 844 -16.13 -10.95 -20.70
C ALA A 844 -15.90 -12.46 -20.63
N GLU A 845 -15.46 -13.09 -21.72
CA GLU A 845 -15.16 -14.53 -21.75
C GLU A 845 -13.92 -14.89 -20.93
N LEU A 846 -12.84 -14.10 -21.01
CA LEU A 846 -11.64 -14.29 -20.18
C LEU A 846 -11.96 -14.13 -18.69
N LEU A 847 -12.72 -13.09 -18.32
CA LEU A 847 -13.03 -12.78 -16.93
C LEU A 847 -14.10 -13.72 -16.36
N GLY A 848 -15.02 -14.20 -17.20
CA GLY A 848 -16.17 -14.99 -16.79
C GLY A 848 -17.28 -14.17 -16.12
N PRO A 849 -18.40 -14.81 -15.77
CA PRO A 849 -19.58 -14.12 -15.26
C PRO A 849 -19.35 -13.60 -13.82
N PRO A 850 -19.99 -12.48 -13.42
CA PRO A 850 -19.89 -11.98 -12.06
C PRO A 850 -20.61 -12.89 -11.05
N ARG A 851 -21.65 -13.62 -11.47
CA ARG A 851 -22.41 -14.54 -10.61
C ARG A 851 -22.37 -16.00 -11.11
N PRO A 852 -22.40 -16.99 -10.20
CA PRO A 852 -22.58 -18.39 -10.59
C PRO A 852 -23.88 -18.60 -11.37
N GLY A 853 -23.84 -19.41 -12.44
CA GLY A 853 -25.00 -19.76 -13.25
C GLY A 853 -25.36 -18.77 -14.38
N GLU A 854 -24.70 -17.62 -14.46
CA GLU A 854 -24.79 -16.73 -15.62
C GLU A 854 -23.83 -17.20 -16.73
N SER A 855 -24.18 -16.96 -18.00
CA SER A 855 -23.28 -17.23 -19.14
C SER A 855 -22.50 -15.97 -19.50
N ALA A 856 -21.18 -16.12 -19.62
CA ALA A 856 -20.30 -15.10 -20.20
C ALA A 856 -19.94 -15.38 -21.67
N HIS A 857 -20.43 -16.47 -22.26
CA HIS A 857 -20.11 -16.86 -23.64
C HIS A 857 -20.70 -15.85 -24.63
N ARG A 858 -19.82 -15.25 -25.44
CA ARG A 858 -20.11 -14.28 -26.52
C ARG A 858 -19.66 -14.78 -27.90
N GLY A 859 -19.00 -15.94 -28.00
CA GLY A 859 -18.42 -16.47 -29.22
C GLY A 859 -17.14 -15.76 -29.64
N ALA A 860 -16.47 -15.07 -28.71
CA ALA A 860 -15.27 -14.28 -28.98
C ALA A 860 -13.98 -15.11 -28.95
N LEU A 861 -13.94 -16.16 -28.13
CA LEU A 861 -12.84 -17.10 -28.00
C LEU A 861 -13.26 -18.50 -28.43
N GLY A 862 -12.31 -19.25 -28.98
CA GLY A 862 -12.47 -20.65 -29.31
C GLY A 862 -12.69 -21.51 -28.05
N PRO A 863 -13.36 -22.66 -28.17
CA PRO A 863 -13.74 -23.52 -27.04
C PRO A 863 -12.54 -24.12 -26.29
N ASP A 864 -11.38 -24.25 -26.96
CA ASP A 864 -10.16 -24.81 -26.39
C ASP A 864 -9.23 -23.75 -25.77
N GLU A 865 -9.61 -22.48 -25.84
CA GLU A 865 -8.83 -21.38 -25.28
C GLU A 865 -9.10 -21.18 -23.78
N PRO A 866 -8.15 -20.57 -23.04
CA PRO A 866 -8.39 -20.16 -21.67
C PRO A 866 -9.59 -19.20 -21.58
N GLN A 867 -10.60 -19.58 -20.78
CA GLN A 867 -11.80 -18.78 -20.51
C GLN A 867 -12.16 -18.87 -19.01
N GLY A 868 -12.98 -17.93 -18.53
CA GLY A 868 -13.51 -17.96 -17.16
C GLY A 868 -12.43 -17.94 -16.08
N LEU A 869 -11.32 -17.25 -16.34
CA LEU A 869 -10.15 -17.17 -15.46
C LEU A 869 -10.47 -16.42 -14.15
N GLY A 870 -11.47 -15.55 -14.16
CA GLY A 870 -11.81 -14.71 -13.02
C GLY A 870 -10.81 -13.55 -12.84
N PRO A 871 -11.15 -12.58 -11.97
CA PRO A 871 -10.35 -11.38 -11.79
C PRO A 871 -8.94 -11.68 -11.24
N PHE A 872 -8.79 -12.66 -10.35
CA PHE A 872 -7.51 -12.96 -9.70
C PHE A 872 -6.48 -13.57 -10.65
N LYS A 873 -6.85 -14.61 -11.41
CA LYS A 873 -5.91 -15.25 -12.33
C LYS A 873 -5.56 -14.32 -13.48
N LEU A 874 -6.56 -13.65 -14.07
CA LEU A 874 -6.35 -12.76 -15.20
C LEU A 874 -5.39 -11.61 -14.85
N ALA A 875 -5.59 -10.95 -13.71
CA ALA A 875 -4.69 -9.90 -13.24
C ALA A 875 -3.28 -10.42 -12.88
N TYR A 876 -3.16 -11.66 -12.39
CA TYR A 876 -1.85 -12.28 -12.16
C TYR A 876 -1.09 -12.51 -13.46
N LEU A 877 -1.76 -12.97 -14.52
CA LEU A 877 -1.15 -13.14 -15.83
C LEU A 877 -0.76 -11.79 -16.46
N GLU A 878 -1.57 -10.74 -16.27
CA GLU A 878 -1.20 -9.36 -16.64
C GLU A 878 0.09 -8.93 -15.93
N ALA A 879 0.21 -9.24 -14.63
CA ALA A 879 1.39 -8.93 -13.84
C ALA A 879 2.65 -9.63 -14.42
N LEU A 880 2.57 -10.90 -14.79
CA LEU A 880 3.72 -11.66 -15.31
C LEU A 880 4.30 -11.06 -16.60
N VAL A 881 3.45 -10.69 -17.56
CA VAL A 881 3.89 -10.04 -18.82
C VAL A 881 4.59 -8.72 -18.51
N ARG A 882 4.03 -7.94 -17.58
CA ARG A 882 4.60 -6.66 -17.19
C ARG A 882 5.94 -6.81 -16.45
N ILE A 883 6.05 -7.81 -15.58
CA ILE A 883 7.30 -8.13 -14.87
C ILE A 883 8.38 -8.58 -15.86
N ALA A 884 8.02 -9.32 -16.90
CA ALA A 884 8.94 -9.70 -17.96
C ALA A 884 9.51 -8.47 -18.71
N ASP A 885 8.66 -7.51 -19.11
CA ASP A 885 9.09 -6.24 -19.71
C ASP A 885 9.99 -5.45 -18.75
N TRP A 886 9.63 -5.39 -17.47
CA TRP A 886 10.42 -4.72 -16.45
C TRP A 886 11.82 -5.29 -16.35
N ARG A 887 11.96 -6.61 -16.22
CA ARG A 887 13.26 -7.28 -16.12
C ARG A 887 14.09 -7.15 -17.40
N ALA A 888 13.45 -7.17 -18.57
CA ALA A 888 14.12 -6.95 -19.86
C ALA A 888 14.61 -5.49 -20.00
N SER A 889 13.86 -4.54 -19.43
CA SER A 889 14.23 -3.13 -19.39
C SER A 889 15.32 -2.82 -18.35
N ASP A 890 15.35 -3.54 -17.23
CA ASP A 890 16.33 -3.30 -16.17
C ASP A 890 17.71 -3.90 -16.54
N ALA A 891 17.73 -4.97 -17.35
CA ALA A 891 18.94 -5.65 -17.79
C ALA A 891 18.86 -6.09 -19.27
N PRO A 892 18.96 -5.14 -20.23
CA PRO A 892 18.92 -5.45 -21.66
C PRO A 892 20.16 -6.24 -22.10
N SER A 893 19.99 -7.18 -23.03
CA SER A 893 21.12 -7.95 -23.59
C SER A 893 22.01 -7.10 -24.51
N GLN A 894 21.44 -6.07 -25.15
CA GLN A 894 22.16 -5.09 -25.97
C GLN A 894 21.60 -3.68 -25.73
N ALA A 895 22.48 -2.74 -25.41
CA ALA A 895 22.13 -1.34 -25.15
C ALA A 895 23.27 -0.40 -25.52
N LYS A 896 22.94 0.76 -26.10
CA LYS A 896 23.90 1.87 -26.31
C LYS A 896 23.63 2.96 -25.28
N HIS A 897 24.65 3.38 -24.53
CA HIS A 897 24.50 4.47 -23.55
C HIS A 897 24.97 5.81 -24.15
N PRO A 898 24.38 6.95 -23.74
CA PRO A 898 24.87 8.28 -24.11
C PRO A 898 26.35 8.49 -23.76
N GLY A 899 27.09 9.18 -24.62
CA GLY A 899 28.50 9.52 -24.39
C GLY A 899 29.47 8.34 -24.47
N THR A 900 29.02 7.19 -25.00
CA THR A 900 29.89 6.04 -25.28
C THR A 900 30.31 6.11 -26.74
N PRO A 901 31.62 6.16 -27.07
CA PRO A 901 32.05 6.21 -28.47
C PRO A 901 31.61 4.95 -29.20
N ASP A 902 31.20 5.09 -30.46
CA ASP A 902 30.91 3.94 -31.31
C ASP A 902 32.17 3.08 -31.42
N VAL A 903 32.12 1.88 -30.83
CA VAL A 903 33.15 0.88 -31.05
C VAL A 903 32.99 0.46 -32.51
N ALA A 904 33.86 0.99 -33.39
CA ALA A 904 33.95 0.53 -34.76
C ALA A 904 34.14 -1.01 -34.73
N GLY A 905 33.21 -1.70 -35.38
CA GLY A 905 33.09 -3.17 -35.35
C GLY A 905 34.28 -3.93 -35.90
#